data_AF-A0A9E3BSI5-F1
#
_entry.id   AF-A0A9E3BSI5-F1
#
_cell.length_a   1.000
_cell.length_b   1.000
_cell.length_c   1.000
_cell.angle_alpha   90.00
_cell.angle_beta   90.00
_cell.angle_gamma   90.00
#
_symmetry.space_group_name_H-M   'P 1'
#
loop_
_entity.id
_entity.type
_entity.pdbx_description
1 polymer ?
#
loop_
_entity_poly.entity_id
_entity_poly.type
_entity_poly.pdbx_seq_one_letter_code
_entity_poly.pdbx_strand_id
1 'polypeptide(L)'
;MKRTPTAAPALLLALALAGCAPSLQGGAPAGPGLHGDAEIDAAATLLRMEDRRELELSALEPVAASPNRELRRRAALAVGRIRDARGLPLLVRMLGDADTAVAATAAFALGNLGDTAAVAALVPLVDAGRIAAAPTVTGEAASSLGKLRTSLGRTAVESLLRTAPLDGPGAREAVGQALLAVWKFPRAGADLPVIIRWTAARDPELRWRAAYALTRRPAPQAAPTLASLVGDADWRVRSFAVRGLAAPLADSSSVTIPAARRLLLAALRDPSAAVRINAARTLGTHGDSSSAAALAGLLTSGDPLLAITAAESLERLGTSAAAAAPTLRTIALDTTRTVSLRAAALQALAGMIPRAVADVAGRFAGEGEWRARAAAARAYARLGPATRPELVALVHDPDPRVGAAAMEAAVGASEKSMPTLRPLLLESLGASDVIVRTNALAGLAQLADTTTLGAVLDAYARAQRDTIDDAALGALDALDALRRAGAPAGQVFLARFPRSGDYLVRQRVAALFGPAAQAWGPALPVETGRDATAYRRMVREWVAPALAGHAPRARIVTNRGAIDLTLFAADAPLTVMNFLELAQRGYFDGQRWPRVVPNFVIQGGDPRGDTSGGPGYAIRDEINRHPYETGTLGMALSGPDTGGSQWFVTHSPQPHLDGGYTVFGQVVDGMEVVNRIVVGDTILRITRVR
;
A
#
# COMPACT_ATOMS: atom_id res chain seq x y z
N MET A 1 4.45 9.88 71.91
CA MET A 1 5.60 9.52 72.78
C MET A 1 5.91 8.04 72.59
N LYS A 2 7.15 7.73 72.15
CA LYS A 2 7.87 6.44 72.26
C LYS A 2 7.21 5.22 71.59
N ARG A 3 7.87 4.25 70.94
CA ARG A 3 9.24 3.92 70.52
C ARG A 3 9.07 2.62 69.70
N THR A 4 9.71 2.46 68.55
CA THR A 4 10.07 1.14 67.98
C THR A 4 11.29 0.58 68.76
N PRO A 5 11.94 -0.58 68.45
CA PRO A 5 11.72 -1.67 67.46
C PRO A 5 11.97 -3.12 68.04
N THR A 6 11.95 -4.16 67.19
CA THR A 6 12.87 -5.36 67.06
C THR A 6 12.12 -6.50 66.34
N ALA A 7 12.47 -7.01 65.15
CA ALA A 7 13.66 -7.73 64.65
C ALA A 7 13.80 -9.19 65.15
N ALA A 8 13.64 -10.18 64.24
CA ALA A 8 14.20 -11.55 64.27
C ALA A 8 13.94 -12.27 62.91
N PRO A 9 14.58 -13.41 62.54
CA PRO A 9 15.73 -13.41 61.63
C PRO A 9 15.64 -14.41 60.44
N ALA A 10 16.65 -14.35 59.57
CA ALA A 10 16.98 -15.33 58.54
C ALA A 10 17.53 -16.64 59.14
N LEU A 11 17.28 -17.77 58.47
CA LEU A 11 18.10 -18.98 58.63
C LEU A 11 18.43 -19.59 57.26
N LEU A 12 19.74 -19.66 57.00
CA LEU A 12 20.39 -20.42 55.95
C LEU A 12 20.29 -21.92 56.23
N LEU A 13 20.12 -22.74 55.20
CA LEU A 13 20.62 -24.10 55.19
C LEU A 13 21.37 -24.36 53.88
N ALA A 14 22.69 -24.48 54.00
CA ALA A 14 23.58 -24.96 52.96
C ALA A 14 23.69 -26.48 53.07
N LEU A 15 23.57 -27.18 51.94
CA LEU A 15 24.01 -28.57 51.79
C LEU A 15 24.67 -28.69 50.42
N ALA A 16 26.00 -28.73 50.46
CA ALA A 16 26.86 -29.04 49.34
C ALA A 16 27.04 -30.56 49.28
N LEU A 17 26.79 -31.15 48.11
CA LEU A 17 27.40 -32.41 47.70
C LEU A 17 27.88 -32.26 46.26
N ALA A 18 29.19 -32.37 46.11
CA ALA A 18 29.91 -32.38 44.85
C ALA A 18 29.66 -33.71 44.10
N GLY A 19 29.57 -33.64 42.77
CA GLY A 19 29.49 -34.82 41.91
C GLY A 19 29.53 -34.47 40.42
N CYS A 20 30.73 -34.58 39.84
CA CYS A 20 31.04 -34.81 38.43
C CYS A 20 30.46 -33.86 37.37
N ALA A 21 31.29 -32.92 36.92
CA ALA A 21 31.12 -32.23 35.64
C ALA A 21 31.49 -33.16 34.47
N PRO A 22 30.65 -33.30 33.44
CA PRO A 22 31.13 -33.48 32.08
C PRO A 22 31.41 -32.10 31.49
N SER A 23 32.65 -31.90 31.08
CA SER A 23 33.04 -30.86 30.14
C SER A 23 32.21 -30.97 28.86
N LEU A 24 31.26 -30.06 28.68
CA LEU A 24 30.64 -29.77 27.39
C LEU A 24 30.92 -28.32 27.05
N GLN A 25 31.99 -28.13 26.27
CA GLN A 25 32.08 -27.00 25.35
C GLN A 25 30.90 -27.09 24.39
N GLY A 26 29.85 -26.33 24.66
CA GLY A 26 28.70 -26.11 23.78
C GLY A 26 28.30 -24.67 23.93
N GLY A 27 28.62 -23.85 22.93
CA GLY A 27 28.35 -22.41 22.95
C GLY A 27 26.87 -22.14 23.26
N ALA A 28 26.62 -21.22 24.19
CA ALA A 28 25.30 -20.65 24.38
C ALA A 28 24.76 -20.14 23.02
N PRO A 29 23.45 -20.24 22.75
CA PRO A 29 22.89 -19.62 21.55
C PRO A 29 23.25 -18.14 21.56
N ALA A 30 23.99 -17.70 20.56
CA ALA A 30 24.39 -16.30 20.43
C ALA A 30 23.12 -15.43 20.51
N GLY A 31 23.18 -14.36 21.32
CA GLY A 31 22.07 -13.42 21.48
C GLY A 31 21.60 -12.84 20.14
N PRO A 32 20.43 -12.17 20.10
CA PRO A 32 19.94 -11.56 18.87
C PRO A 32 20.97 -10.57 18.30
N GLY A 33 21.35 -10.72 17.03
CA GLY A 33 22.33 -9.86 16.39
C GLY A 33 23.17 -10.55 15.32
N LEU A 34 24.04 -9.76 14.69
CA LEU A 34 25.15 -10.23 13.87
C LEU A 34 26.45 -10.03 14.65
N HIS A 35 27.25 -11.08 14.78
CA HIS A 35 28.44 -11.15 15.61
C HIS A 35 29.68 -11.31 14.75
N GLY A 36 30.46 -10.24 14.66
CA GLY A 36 31.72 -10.23 13.94
C GLY A 36 31.61 -10.08 12.42
N ASP A 37 32.78 -10.04 11.79
CA ASP A 37 32.94 -9.62 10.41
C ASP A 37 32.36 -10.62 9.39
N ALA A 38 32.45 -11.92 9.68
CA ALA A 38 31.94 -12.97 8.79
C ALA A 38 30.41 -12.94 8.66
N GLU A 39 29.67 -12.71 9.75
CA GLU A 39 28.21 -12.63 9.71
C GLU A 39 27.74 -11.35 9.02
N ILE A 40 28.47 -10.24 9.22
CA ILE A 40 28.24 -8.99 8.50
C ILE A 40 28.42 -9.19 6.98
N ASP A 41 29.48 -9.90 6.57
CA ASP A 41 29.74 -10.20 5.16
C ASP A 41 28.71 -11.11 4.53
N ALA A 42 28.25 -12.12 5.27
CA ALA A 42 27.16 -12.97 4.83
C ALA A 42 25.88 -12.14 4.59
N ALA A 43 25.48 -11.32 5.56
CA ALA A 43 24.30 -10.46 5.43
C ALA A 43 24.45 -9.43 4.28
N ALA A 44 25.64 -8.87 4.09
CA ALA A 44 25.91 -7.93 3.00
C ALA A 44 25.82 -8.61 1.63
N THR A 45 26.29 -9.86 1.52
CA THR A 45 26.17 -10.67 0.31
C THR A 45 24.71 -10.93 -0.04
N LEU A 46 23.87 -11.31 0.94
CA LEU A 46 22.44 -11.51 0.73
C LEU A 46 21.75 -10.22 0.25
N LEU A 47 22.11 -9.07 0.84
CA LEU A 47 21.55 -7.78 0.46
C LEU A 47 21.94 -7.38 -0.97
N ARG A 48 23.18 -7.63 -1.37
CA ARG A 48 23.65 -7.44 -2.76
C ARG A 48 22.83 -8.29 -3.73
N MET A 49 22.62 -9.56 -3.39
CA MET A 49 21.84 -10.49 -4.22
C MET A 49 20.38 -10.03 -4.38
N GLU A 50 19.76 -9.55 -3.31
CA GLU A 50 18.41 -8.96 -3.37
C GLU A 50 18.32 -7.72 -4.26
N ASP A 51 19.20 -6.74 -4.04
CA ASP A 51 19.20 -5.46 -4.76
C ASP A 51 19.43 -5.68 -6.27
N ARG A 52 20.27 -6.67 -6.62
CA ARG A 52 20.56 -7.06 -8.00
C ARG A 52 19.55 -8.04 -8.60
N ARG A 53 18.64 -8.59 -7.80
CA ARG A 53 17.75 -9.71 -8.17
C ARG A 53 18.53 -10.89 -8.78
N GLU A 54 19.64 -11.25 -8.15
CA GLU A 54 20.63 -12.21 -8.67
C GLU A 54 20.84 -13.36 -7.68
N LEU A 55 20.36 -14.57 -8.05
CA LEU A 55 20.46 -15.75 -7.19
C LEU A 55 21.80 -16.49 -7.39
N GLU A 56 22.59 -16.56 -6.32
CA GLU A 56 23.83 -17.33 -6.21
C GLU A 56 23.69 -18.42 -5.13
N LEU A 57 23.31 -19.64 -5.51
CA LEU A 57 23.06 -20.73 -4.55
C LEU A 57 24.30 -21.13 -3.73
N SER A 58 25.50 -21.06 -4.33
CA SER A 58 26.76 -21.37 -3.64
C SER A 58 27.06 -20.42 -2.48
N ALA A 59 26.63 -19.16 -2.57
CA ALA A 59 26.75 -18.18 -1.50
C ALA A 59 25.63 -18.31 -0.45
N LEU A 60 24.44 -18.77 -0.85
CA LEU A 60 23.28 -18.93 0.04
C LEU A 60 23.35 -20.15 0.95
N GLU A 61 23.83 -21.28 0.42
CA GLU A 61 23.80 -22.57 1.13
C GLU A 61 24.54 -22.53 2.50
N PRO A 62 25.77 -21.98 2.60
CA PRO A 62 26.44 -21.85 3.91
C PRO A 62 25.68 -20.97 4.90
N VAL A 63 25.05 -19.90 4.41
CA VAL A 63 24.27 -18.96 5.24
C VAL A 63 23.00 -19.62 5.76
N ALA A 64 22.30 -20.38 4.91
CA ALA A 64 21.10 -21.13 5.29
C ALA A 64 21.41 -22.25 6.31
N ALA A 65 22.65 -22.69 6.42
CA ALA A 65 23.13 -23.64 7.42
C ALA A 65 23.77 -22.98 8.66
N SER A 66 23.78 -21.64 8.74
CA SER A 66 24.44 -20.89 9.81
C SER A 66 23.86 -21.23 11.20
N PRO A 67 24.69 -21.31 12.26
CA PRO A 67 24.19 -21.42 13.63
C PRO A 67 23.38 -20.18 14.03
N ASN A 68 23.64 -19.02 13.41
CA ASN A 68 22.88 -17.81 13.66
C ASN A 68 21.52 -17.85 12.95
N ARG A 69 20.45 -17.92 13.74
CA ARG A 69 19.06 -17.92 13.24
C ARG A 69 18.72 -16.71 12.38
N GLU A 70 19.34 -15.56 12.64
CA GLU A 70 19.03 -14.33 11.92
C GLU A 70 19.59 -14.36 10.50
N LEU A 71 20.77 -14.95 10.31
CA LEU A 71 21.31 -15.22 8.98
C LEU A 71 20.44 -16.22 8.21
N ARG A 72 19.97 -17.28 8.87
CA ARG A 72 19.03 -18.23 8.24
C ARG A 72 17.72 -17.55 7.85
N ARG A 73 17.14 -16.74 8.75
CA ARG A 73 15.93 -15.93 8.46
C ARG A 73 16.15 -15.00 7.26
N ARG A 74 17.28 -14.29 7.24
CA ARG A 74 17.66 -13.35 6.17
C ARG A 74 17.89 -14.05 4.83
N ALA A 75 18.41 -15.29 4.84
CA ALA A 75 18.59 -16.10 3.64
C ALA A 75 17.24 -16.52 3.04
N ALA A 76 16.30 -17.01 3.87
CA ALA A 76 14.94 -17.33 3.40
C ALA A 76 14.26 -16.11 2.77
N LEU A 77 14.34 -14.95 3.43
CA LEU A 77 13.77 -13.71 2.93
C LEU A 77 14.39 -13.29 1.58
N ALA A 78 15.71 -13.43 1.43
CA ALA A 78 16.42 -13.14 0.18
C ALA A 78 15.94 -13.98 -0.98
N VAL A 79 15.81 -15.29 -0.79
CA VAL A 79 15.31 -16.16 -1.86
C VAL A 79 13.90 -15.74 -2.31
N GLY A 80 13.01 -15.46 -1.35
CA GLY A 80 11.65 -14.99 -1.66
C GLY A 80 11.63 -13.63 -2.37
N ARG A 81 12.53 -12.70 -2.02
CA ARG A 81 12.64 -11.37 -2.64
C ARG A 81 13.30 -11.38 -4.00
N ILE A 82 14.26 -12.28 -4.26
CA ILE A 82 14.89 -12.40 -5.58
C ILE A 82 13.88 -12.90 -6.62
N ARG A 83 12.94 -13.76 -6.21
CA ARG A 83 11.89 -14.34 -7.08
C ARG A 83 12.42 -15.21 -8.22
N ASP A 84 13.46 -15.99 -7.94
CA ASP A 84 14.01 -16.98 -8.85
C ASP A 84 13.61 -18.39 -8.41
N ALA A 85 12.91 -19.13 -9.27
CA ALA A 85 12.37 -20.46 -8.99
C ALA A 85 13.43 -21.49 -8.56
N ARG A 86 14.70 -21.29 -8.94
CA ARG A 86 15.82 -22.15 -8.51
C ARG A 86 16.01 -22.18 -6.99
N GLY A 87 15.50 -21.17 -6.27
CA GLY A 87 15.54 -21.12 -4.81
C GLY A 87 14.44 -21.93 -4.10
N LEU A 88 13.46 -22.46 -4.82
CA LEU A 88 12.34 -23.23 -4.25
C LEU A 88 12.80 -24.40 -3.36
N PRO A 89 13.74 -25.29 -3.79
CA PRO A 89 14.14 -26.43 -2.96
C PRO A 89 14.74 -26.03 -1.62
N LEU A 90 15.50 -24.93 -1.59
CA LEU A 90 16.09 -24.38 -0.38
C LEU A 90 15.00 -23.93 0.60
N LEU A 91 14.02 -23.16 0.12
CA LEU A 91 12.91 -22.69 0.97
C LEU A 91 12.07 -23.84 1.52
N VAL A 92 11.78 -24.87 0.70
CA VAL A 92 11.03 -26.05 1.16
C VAL A 92 11.78 -26.77 2.28
N ARG A 93 13.10 -26.92 2.19
CA ARG A 93 13.91 -27.49 3.28
C ARG A 93 13.86 -26.63 4.55
N MET A 94 13.90 -25.31 4.41
CA MET A 94 13.85 -24.37 5.53
C MET A 94 12.49 -24.33 6.26
N LEU A 95 11.41 -24.90 5.70
CA LEU A 95 10.16 -25.10 6.43
C LEU A 95 10.32 -26.02 7.65
N GLY A 96 11.34 -26.89 7.63
CA GLY A 96 11.70 -27.78 8.73
C GLY A 96 12.73 -27.22 9.70
N ASP A 97 13.04 -25.91 9.66
CA ASP A 97 13.98 -25.30 10.61
C ASP A 97 13.48 -25.45 12.06
N ALA A 98 14.40 -25.71 12.98
CA ALA A 98 14.08 -25.86 14.41
C ALA A 98 13.58 -24.54 15.03
N ASP A 99 13.99 -23.39 14.49
CA ASP A 99 13.48 -22.09 14.89
C ASP A 99 12.21 -21.74 14.08
N THR A 100 11.08 -21.65 14.78
CA THR A 100 9.77 -21.37 14.15
C THR A 100 9.70 -20.01 13.47
N ALA A 101 10.55 -19.04 13.84
CA ALA A 101 10.61 -17.75 13.16
C ALA A 101 11.33 -17.86 11.80
N VAL A 102 12.33 -18.74 11.68
CA VAL A 102 12.98 -19.07 10.40
C VAL A 102 12.00 -19.85 9.52
N ALA A 103 11.36 -20.90 10.05
CA ALA A 103 10.37 -21.69 9.32
C ALA A 103 9.19 -20.84 8.83
N ALA A 104 8.69 -19.91 9.65
CA ALA A 104 7.64 -18.97 9.26
C ALA A 104 8.11 -18.00 8.17
N THR A 105 9.38 -17.56 8.23
CA THR A 105 9.98 -16.73 7.16
C THR A 105 10.14 -17.50 5.85
N ALA A 106 10.49 -18.78 5.90
CA ALA A 106 10.51 -19.64 4.73
C ALA A 106 9.11 -19.81 4.12
N ALA A 107 8.08 -20.03 4.95
CA ALA A 107 6.69 -20.10 4.50
C ALA A 107 6.22 -18.78 3.84
N PHE A 108 6.59 -17.62 4.42
CA PHE A 108 6.33 -16.31 3.81
C PHE A 108 7.08 -16.13 2.47
N ALA A 109 8.36 -16.51 2.43
CA ALA A 109 9.22 -16.37 1.26
C ALA A 109 8.73 -17.21 0.08
N LEU A 110 8.17 -18.40 0.33
CA LEU A 110 7.52 -19.23 -0.70
C LEU A 110 6.34 -18.51 -1.36
N GLY A 111 5.54 -17.75 -0.59
CA GLY A 111 4.48 -16.92 -1.15
C GLY A 111 5.01 -15.72 -1.94
N ASN A 112 6.15 -15.15 -1.55
CA ASN A 112 6.78 -14.03 -2.27
C ASN A 112 7.52 -14.46 -3.54
N LEU A 113 8.04 -15.69 -3.57
CA LEU A 113 8.63 -16.33 -4.75
C LEU A 113 7.62 -16.39 -5.90
N GLY A 114 6.33 -16.60 -5.58
CA GLY A 114 5.23 -16.60 -6.55
C GLY A 114 5.12 -17.89 -7.37
N ASP A 115 5.92 -18.92 -7.05
CA ASP A 115 5.89 -20.22 -7.72
C ASP A 115 4.80 -21.12 -7.12
N THR A 116 3.85 -21.55 -7.96
CA THR A 116 2.73 -22.42 -7.55
C THR A 116 3.17 -23.82 -7.16
N ALA A 117 4.38 -24.27 -7.54
CA ALA A 117 4.95 -25.54 -7.07
C ALA A 117 5.13 -25.58 -5.54
N ALA A 118 5.24 -24.41 -4.88
CA ALA A 118 5.32 -24.30 -3.43
C ALA A 118 4.05 -24.77 -2.69
N VAL A 119 2.91 -24.82 -3.37
CA VAL A 119 1.61 -25.17 -2.74
C VAL A 119 1.65 -26.54 -2.07
N ALA A 120 2.30 -27.53 -2.70
CA ALA A 120 2.39 -28.88 -2.15
C ALA A 120 3.10 -28.92 -0.79
N ALA A 121 4.10 -28.06 -0.58
CA ALA A 121 4.84 -27.95 0.67
C ALA A 121 4.10 -27.10 1.74
N LEU A 122 3.30 -26.12 1.32
CA LEU A 122 2.58 -25.21 2.21
C LEU A 122 1.28 -25.82 2.77
N VAL A 123 0.55 -26.59 1.98
CA VAL A 123 -0.77 -27.15 2.36
C VAL A 123 -0.72 -27.95 3.67
N PRO A 124 0.25 -28.86 3.90
CA PRO A 124 0.33 -29.61 5.17
C PRO A 124 0.57 -28.75 6.41
N LEU A 125 1.03 -27.50 6.26
CA LEU A 125 1.29 -26.59 7.36
C LEU A 125 0.03 -25.85 7.83
N VAL A 126 -1.01 -25.82 6.98
CA VAL A 126 -2.29 -25.14 7.21
C VAL A 126 -3.29 -26.12 7.81
N ASP A 127 -2.99 -26.57 9.03
CA ASP A 127 -3.77 -27.58 9.74
C ASP A 127 -4.04 -27.14 11.20
N ALA A 128 -5.25 -27.44 11.69
CA ALA A 128 -5.69 -27.03 13.02
C ALA A 128 -4.87 -27.69 14.15
N GLY A 129 -4.41 -28.94 13.94
CA GLY A 129 -3.57 -29.66 14.89
C GLY A 129 -2.16 -29.07 15.04
N ARG A 130 -1.71 -28.27 14.08
CA ARG A 130 -0.40 -27.60 14.12
C ARG A 130 -0.40 -26.26 14.83
N ILE A 131 -1.57 -25.65 15.05
CA ILE A 131 -1.68 -24.30 15.64
C ILE A 131 -0.98 -24.23 16.99
N ALA A 132 -1.18 -25.21 17.87
CA ALA A 132 -0.57 -25.18 19.21
C ALA A 132 0.96 -25.25 19.18
N ALA A 133 1.54 -25.92 18.18
CA ALA A 133 2.97 -26.14 18.08
C ALA A 133 3.70 -25.03 17.30
N ALA A 134 3.08 -24.50 16.23
CA ALA A 134 3.73 -23.56 15.32
C ALA A 134 2.72 -22.57 14.69
N PRO A 135 2.04 -21.74 15.48
CA PRO A 135 0.93 -20.92 15.00
C PRO A 135 1.35 -19.88 13.96
N THR A 136 2.55 -19.31 14.10
CA THR A 136 3.11 -18.37 13.12
C THR A 136 3.42 -19.05 11.80
N VAL A 137 3.94 -20.28 11.81
CA VAL A 137 4.23 -21.04 10.58
C VAL A 137 2.93 -21.35 9.83
N THR A 138 1.91 -21.82 10.56
CA THR A 138 0.57 -22.06 10.01
C THR A 138 -0.04 -20.78 9.44
N GLY A 139 0.09 -19.65 10.13
CA GLY A 139 -0.41 -18.36 9.67
C GLY A 139 0.28 -17.86 8.40
N GLU A 140 1.61 -17.90 8.35
CA GLU A 140 2.37 -17.50 7.15
C GLU A 140 2.08 -18.43 5.98
N ALA A 141 1.95 -19.74 6.21
CA ALA A 141 1.57 -20.68 5.16
C ALA A 141 0.17 -20.36 4.60
N ALA A 142 -0.82 -20.06 5.46
CA ALA A 142 -2.15 -19.64 5.02
C ALA A 142 -2.10 -18.32 4.22
N SER A 143 -1.32 -17.34 4.66
CA SER A 143 -1.12 -16.07 3.94
C SER A 143 -0.50 -16.30 2.56
N SER A 144 0.55 -17.14 2.47
CA SER A 144 1.22 -17.50 1.23
C SER A 144 0.33 -18.27 0.26
N LEU A 145 -0.48 -19.22 0.74
CA LEU A 145 -1.50 -19.87 -0.11
C LEU A 145 -2.50 -18.85 -0.67
N GLY A 146 -2.89 -17.87 0.13
CA GLY A 146 -3.71 -16.74 -0.32
C GLY A 146 -3.05 -15.91 -1.42
N LYS A 147 -1.72 -15.73 -1.40
CA LYS A 147 -0.95 -15.05 -2.47
C LYS A 147 -0.86 -15.89 -3.76
N LEU A 148 -0.71 -17.22 -3.63
CA LEU A 148 -0.61 -18.14 -4.77
C LEU A 148 -1.97 -18.46 -5.43
N ARG A 149 -3.07 -18.29 -4.69
CA ARG A 149 -4.46 -18.30 -5.21
C ARG A 149 -4.88 -19.60 -5.90
N THR A 150 -4.32 -20.75 -5.49
CA THR A 150 -4.68 -22.06 -6.05
C THR A 150 -5.94 -22.64 -5.40
N SER A 151 -6.60 -23.55 -6.12
CA SER A 151 -7.79 -24.27 -5.61
C SER A 151 -7.47 -25.13 -4.39
N LEU A 152 -6.34 -25.84 -4.40
CA LEU A 152 -5.88 -26.65 -3.28
C LEU A 152 -5.55 -25.77 -2.05
N GLY A 153 -4.91 -24.63 -2.26
CA GLY A 153 -4.62 -23.67 -1.20
C GLY A 153 -5.89 -23.13 -0.53
N ARG A 154 -6.92 -22.83 -1.34
CA ARG A 154 -8.23 -22.41 -0.84
C ARG A 154 -8.85 -23.49 0.07
N THR A 155 -8.88 -24.74 -0.38
CA THR A 155 -9.45 -25.85 0.40
C THR A 155 -8.75 -26.00 1.76
N ALA A 156 -7.42 -25.87 1.79
CA ALA A 156 -6.65 -25.95 3.04
C ALA A 156 -6.99 -24.81 4.01
N VAL A 157 -7.03 -23.56 3.52
CA VAL A 157 -7.41 -22.38 4.33
C VAL A 157 -8.85 -22.50 4.85
N GLU A 158 -9.79 -22.90 4.00
CA GLU A 158 -11.19 -23.12 4.40
C GLU A 158 -11.32 -24.25 5.43
N SER A 159 -10.52 -25.31 5.31
CA SER A 159 -10.48 -26.41 6.28
C SER A 159 -10.00 -25.92 7.65
N LEU A 160 -8.87 -25.21 7.70
CA LEU A 160 -8.34 -24.60 8.94
C LEU A 160 -9.39 -23.70 9.59
N LEU A 161 -10.00 -22.80 8.81
CA LEU A 161 -11.04 -21.89 9.31
C LEU A 161 -12.31 -22.62 9.75
N ARG A 162 -12.54 -23.87 9.35
CA ARG A 162 -13.71 -24.66 9.76
C ARG A 162 -13.43 -25.47 11.03
N THR A 163 -12.24 -26.02 11.16
CA THR A 163 -11.89 -27.01 12.20
C THR A 163 -11.17 -26.40 13.40
N ALA A 164 -10.46 -25.28 13.23
CA ALA A 164 -9.74 -24.65 14.33
C ALA A 164 -10.69 -24.16 15.44
N PRO A 165 -10.35 -24.33 16.73
CA PRO A 165 -11.16 -23.85 17.85
C PRO A 165 -11.22 -22.32 17.88
N LEU A 166 -12.37 -21.75 18.26
CA LEU A 166 -12.60 -20.29 18.24
C LEU A 166 -11.62 -19.50 19.14
N ASP A 167 -11.25 -20.06 20.28
CA ASP A 167 -10.48 -19.37 21.32
C ASP A 167 -9.24 -20.18 21.77
N GLY A 168 -8.62 -20.92 20.85
CA GLY A 168 -7.41 -21.71 21.14
C GLY A 168 -6.11 -20.90 21.17
N PRO A 169 -5.06 -21.35 21.88
CA PRO A 169 -3.75 -20.71 21.86
C PRO A 169 -3.20 -20.68 20.43
N GLY A 170 -2.62 -19.55 20.01
CA GLY A 170 -2.06 -19.38 18.66
C GLY A 170 -3.09 -19.10 17.56
N ALA A 171 -4.39 -19.00 17.89
CA ALA A 171 -5.44 -18.72 16.90
C ALA A 171 -5.24 -17.35 16.25
N ARG A 172 -4.79 -16.34 16.99
CA ARG A 172 -4.53 -14.99 16.47
C ARG A 172 -3.57 -15.00 15.29
N GLU A 173 -2.47 -15.74 15.41
CA GLU A 173 -1.43 -15.82 14.38
C GLU A 173 -1.88 -16.74 13.23
N ALA A 174 -2.40 -17.93 13.53
CA ALA A 174 -2.77 -18.91 12.50
C ALA A 174 -4.08 -18.56 11.79
N VAL A 175 -5.17 -18.51 12.55
CA VAL A 175 -6.53 -18.26 12.03
C VAL A 175 -6.65 -16.81 11.57
N GLY A 176 -6.07 -15.86 12.32
CA GLY A 176 -6.09 -14.46 11.92
C GLY A 176 -5.51 -14.25 10.52
N GLN A 177 -4.38 -14.89 10.19
CA GLN A 177 -3.82 -14.80 8.83
C GLN A 177 -4.68 -15.54 7.80
N ALA A 178 -5.27 -16.68 8.15
CA ALA A 178 -6.20 -17.40 7.29
C ALA A 178 -7.45 -16.56 6.93
N LEU A 179 -8.02 -15.81 7.89
CA LEU A 179 -9.11 -14.86 7.66
C LEU A 179 -8.71 -13.74 6.70
N LEU A 180 -7.47 -13.24 6.80
CA LEU A 180 -6.95 -12.22 5.90
C LEU A 180 -6.56 -12.76 4.51
N ALA A 181 -6.36 -14.08 4.38
CA ALA A 181 -6.03 -14.75 3.13
C ALA A 181 -7.29 -15.15 2.34
N VAL A 182 -8.39 -15.51 3.01
CA VAL A 182 -9.55 -16.16 2.37
C VAL A 182 -10.15 -15.37 1.21
N TRP A 183 -10.15 -14.04 1.28
CA TRP A 183 -10.72 -13.18 0.23
C TRP A 183 -9.90 -13.17 -1.07
N LYS A 184 -8.62 -13.56 -1.02
CA LYS A 184 -7.69 -13.54 -2.17
C LYS A 184 -8.00 -14.64 -3.18
N PHE A 185 -8.63 -15.75 -2.75
CA PHE A 185 -9.03 -16.84 -3.64
C PHE A 185 -10.21 -16.45 -4.54
N PRO A 186 -10.38 -17.04 -5.73
CA PRO A 186 -11.63 -16.91 -6.50
C PRO A 186 -12.87 -17.35 -5.69
N ARG A 187 -14.04 -16.74 -5.93
CA ARG A 187 -15.28 -17.07 -5.19
C ARG A 187 -15.77 -18.48 -5.55
N ALA A 188 -16.17 -19.25 -4.53
CA ALA A 188 -16.74 -20.59 -4.70
C ALA A 188 -18.06 -20.81 -3.91
N GLY A 189 -18.63 -19.76 -3.30
CA GLY A 189 -19.94 -19.80 -2.61
C GLY A 189 -19.97 -20.47 -1.23
N ALA A 190 -18.99 -21.32 -0.89
CA ALA A 190 -18.97 -22.11 0.35
C ALA A 190 -18.16 -21.50 1.53
N ASP A 191 -17.52 -20.35 1.33
CA ASP A 191 -16.60 -19.72 2.29
C ASP A 191 -17.31 -18.89 3.37
N LEU A 192 -18.54 -18.44 3.11
CA LEU A 192 -19.20 -17.46 3.97
C LEU A 192 -19.53 -17.97 5.40
N PRO A 193 -20.15 -19.15 5.60
CA PRO A 193 -20.41 -19.65 6.97
C PRO A 193 -19.12 -19.88 7.77
N VAL A 194 -18.05 -20.27 7.06
CA VAL A 194 -16.72 -20.50 7.63
C VAL A 194 -16.09 -19.20 8.13
N ILE A 195 -16.39 -18.04 7.51
CA ILE A 195 -15.96 -16.74 7.99
C ILE A 195 -16.87 -16.24 9.13
N ILE A 196 -18.20 -16.37 8.98
CA ILE A 196 -19.19 -15.87 9.94
C ILE A 196 -18.96 -16.42 11.34
N ARG A 197 -18.59 -17.70 11.50
CA ARG A 197 -18.34 -18.28 12.85
C ARG A 197 -17.29 -17.49 13.65
N TRP A 198 -16.30 -16.88 13.00
CA TRP A 198 -15.22 -16.16 13.67
C TRP A 198 -15.64 -14.77 14.16
N THR A 199 -16.82 -14.29 13.74
CA THR A 199 -17.42 -13.08 14.30
C THR A 199 -17.90 -13.28 15.75
N ALA A 200 -17.99 -14.52 16.22
CA ALA A 200 -18.32 -14.86 17.60
C ALA A 200 -17.08 -15.10 18.50
N ALA A 201 -15.85 -14.97 17.98
CA ALA A 201 -14.63 -15.19 18.76
C ALA A 201 -14.50 -14.18 19.92
N ARG A 202 -13.93 -14.59 21.05
CA ARG A 202 -13.70 -13.68 22.20
C ARG A 202 -12.62 -12.65 21.89
N ASP A 203 -11.61 -13.04 21.12
CA ASP A 203 -10.53 -12.13 20.70
C ASP A 203 -11.05 -11.13 19.64
N PRO A 204 -11.06 -9.81 19.93
CA PRO A 204 -11.44 -8.80 18.94
C PRO A 204 -10.57 -8.83 17.69
N GLU A 205 -9.32 -9.31 17.79
CA GLU A 205 -8.41 -9.45 16.65
C GLU A 205 -8.96 -10.40 15.58
N LEU A 206 -9.57 -11.51 16.01
CA LEU A 206 -10.22 -12.46 15.10
C LEU A 206 -11.53 -11.89 14.55
N ARG A 207 -12.32 -11.20 15.39
CA ARG A 207 -13.60 -10.63 14.96
C ARG A 207 -13.42 -9.56 13.89
N TRP A 208 -12.45 -8.65 14.01
CA TRP A 208 -12.29 -7.60 13.01
C TRP A 208 -11.74 -8.15 11.70
N ARG A 209 -10.85 -9.15 11.75
CA ARG A 209 -10.34 -9.84 10.56
C ARG A 209 -11.45 -10.61 9.84
N ALA A 210 -12.37 -11.22 10.60
CA ALA A 210 -13.58 -11.82 10.04
C ALA A 210 -14.49 -10.77 9.40
N ALA A 211 -14.77 -9.66 10.09
CA ALA A 211 -15.55 -8.54 9.54
C ALA A 211 -14.91 -7.99 8.25
N TYR A 212 -13.59 -7.79 8.24
CA TYR A 212 -12.82 -7.39 7.06
C TYR A 212 -13.00 -8.40 5.92
N ALA A 213 -12.83 -9.70 6.17
CA ALA A 213 -13.01 -10.74 5.17
C ALA A 213 -14.42 -10.72 4.55
N LEU A 214 -15.46 -10.53 5.38
CA LEU A 214 -16.84 -10.34 4.92
C LEU A 214 -16.98 -9.10 4.02
N THR A 215 -16.35 -7.97 4.34
CA THR A 215 -16.39 -6.77 3.47
C THR A 215 -15.71 -6.97 2.12
N ARG A 216 -14.67 -7.83 2.06
CA ARG A 216 -13.96 -8.18 0.81
C ARG A 216 -14.68 -9.27 0.01
N ARG A 217 -15.66 -9.94 0.64
CA ARG A 217 -16.54 -10.95 0.06
C ARG A 217 -18.01 -10.47 0.14
N PRO A 218 -18.36 -9.36 -0.55
CA PRO A 218 -19.70 -8.79 -0.48
C PRO A 218 -20.73 -9.85 -0.91
N ALA A 219 -21.54 -10.29 0.05
CA ALA A 219 -22.57 -11.30 -0.07
C ALA A 219 -23.77 -10.90 0.80
N PRO A 220 -25.01 -10.95 0.28
CA PRO A 220 -26.18 -10.48 1.04
C PRO A 220 -26.41 -11.25 2.35
N GLN A 221 -26.04 -12.54 2.38
CA GLN A 221 -26.13 -13.39 3.57
C GLN A 221 -25.20 -12.93 4.71
N ALA A 222 -24.19 -12.10 4.43
CA ALA A 222 -23.29 -11.52 5.44
C ALA A 222 -23.93 -10.32 6.17
N ALA A 223 -24.90 -9.65 5.55
CA ALA A 223 -25.45 -8.39 6.04
C ALA A 223 -26.04 -8.47 7.47
N PRO A 224 -26.78 -9.53 7.86
CA PRO A 224 -27.27 -9.66 9.25
C PRO A 224 -26.15 -9.74 10.27
N THR A 225 -25.07 -10.45 9.94
CA THR A 225 -23.89 -10.56 10.80
C THR A 225 -23.16 -9.22 10.89
N LEU A 226 -22.96 -8.53 9.75
CA LEU A 226 -22.35 -7.20 9.75
C LEU A 226 -23.20 -6.18 10.52
N ALA A 227 -24.52 -6.27 10.44
CA ALA A 227 -25.43 -5.40 11.20
C ALA A 227 -25.31 -5.59 12.71
N SER A 228 -25.17 -6.84 13.20
CA SER A 228 -24.98 -7.09 14.64
C SER A 228 -23.63 -6.57 15.13
N LEU A 229 -22.59 -6.65 14.31
CA LEU A 229 -21.24 -6.18 14.63
C LEU A 229 -21.09 -4.65 14.72
N VAL A 230 -22.08 -3.87 14.27
CA VAL A 230 -22.07 -2.40 14.45
C VAL A 230 -22.05 -2.01 15.93
N GLY A 231 -22.55 -2.87 16.82
CA GLY A 231 -22.54 -2.65 18.27
C GLY A 231 -21.31 -3.21 19.02
N ASP A 232 -20.29 -3.73 18.32
CA ASP A 232 -19.14 -4.38 18.97
C ASP A 232 -18.33 -3.40 19.85
N ALA A 233 -17.70 -3.90 20.91
CA ALA A 233 -16.85 -3.10 21.78
C ALA A 233 -15.59 -2.57 21.07
N ASP A 234 -15.01 -3.35 20.14
CA ASP A 234 -13.81 -2.96 19.41
C ASP A 234 -14.17 -2.11 18.17
N TRP A 235 -13.55 -0.94 18.07
CA TRP A 235 -13.82 0.01 17.00
C TRP A 235 -13.44 -0.51 15.61
N ARG A 236 -12.47 -1.43 15.49
CA ARG A 236 -12.07 -2.04 14.21
C ARG A 236 -13.18 -2.95 13.69
N VAL A 237 -13.78 -3.73 14.58
CA VAL A 237 -14.95 -4.56 14.26
C VAL A 237 -16.08 -3.68 13.76
N ARG A 238 -16.45 -2.63 14.52
CA ARG A 238 -17.48 -1.67 14.11
C ARG A 238 -17.15 -0.99 12.77
N SER A 239 -15.90 -0.57 12.58
CA SER A 239 -15.42 0.14 11.39
C SER A 239 -15.55 -0.69 10.11
N PHE A 240 -15.19 -1.98 10.16
CA PHE A 240 -15.40 -2.89 9.02
C PHE A 240 -16.86 -3.30 8.87
N ALA A 241 -17.60 -3.48 9.98
CA ALA A 241 -19.03 -3.75 9.95
C ALA A 241 -19.81 -2.66 9.21
N VAL A 242 -19.62 -1.39 9.55
CA VAL A 242 -20.30 -0.27 8.88
C VAL A 242 -19.86 -0.11 7.42
N ARG A 243 -18.60 -0.44 7.09
CA ARG A 243 -18.12 -0.45 5.70
C ARG A 243 -18.82 -1.53 4.86
N GLY A 244 -19.19 -2.65 5.47
CA GLY A 244 -19.84 -3.77 4.81
C GLY A 244 -21.35 -3.59 4.55
N LEU A 245 -22.00 -2.58 5.14
CA LEU A 245 -23.45 -2.34 5.02
C LEU A 245 -23.84 -1.40 3.85
N ALA A 246 -23.17 -1.53 2.70
CA ALA A 246 -23.50 -0.77 1.50
C ALA A 246 -24.90 -1.15 0.95
N ALA A 247 -25.62 -0.20 0.34
CA ALA A 247 -27.01 -0.41 -0.06
C ALA A 247 -27.25 -1.64 -0.97
N PRO A 248 -26.40 -1.95 -1.98
CA PRO A 248 -26.59 -3.14 -2.82
C PRO A 248 -26.56 -4.47 -2.05
N LEU A 249 -25.94 -4.50 -0.88
CA LEU A 249 -25.87 -5.70 -0.02
C LEU A 249 -27.06 -5.83 0.93
N ALA A 250 -27.65 -4.71 1.34
CA ALA A 250 -28.82 -4.71 2.21
C ALA A 250 -30.07 -5.18 1.42
N ASP A 251 -30.23 -4.74 0.17
CA ASP A 251 -31.42 -4.97 -0.66
C ASP A 251 -31.75 -6.46 -0.92
N SER A 252 -30.74 -7.33 -0.84
CA SER A 252 -30.83 -8.77 -1.14
C SER A 252 -30.72 -9.64 0.11
N SER A 253 -30.86 -9.05 1.30
CA SER A 253 -30.68 -9.68 2.60
C SER A 253 -31.94 -9.56 3.49
N SER A 254 -31.93 -10.19 4.67
CA SER A 254 -32.97 -9.94 5.69
C SER A 254 -32.83 -8.58 6.41
N VAL A 255 -31.75 -7.83 6.16
CA VAL A 255 -31.57 -6.47 6.66
C VAL A 255 -32.06 -5.48 5.59
N THR A 256 -33.21 -4.88 5.81
CA THR A 256 -33.75 -3.89 4.87
C THR A 256 -32.83 -2.67 4.75
N ILE A 257 -32.82 -2.01 3.57
CA ILE A 257 -32.07 -0.76 3.37
C ILE A 257 -32.35 0.27 4.48
N PRO A 258 -33.60 0.52 4.91
CA PRO A 258 -33.88 1.43 6.03
C PRO A 258 -33.27 0.99 7.38
N ALA A 259 -33.20 -0.32 7.65
CA ALA A 259 -32.56 -0.84 8.87
C ALA A 259 -31.05 -0.63 8.84
N ALA A 260 -30.38 -0.98 7.75
CA ALA A 260 -28.95 -0.73 7.55
C ALA A 260 -28.63 0.77 7.66
N ARG A 261 -29.42 1.63 7.02
CA ARG A 261 -29.27 3.08 7.08
C ARG A 261 -29.34 3.62 8.51
N ARG A 262 -30.28 3.14 9.34
CA ARG A 262 -30.41 3.57 10.74
C ARG A 262 -29.14 3.29 11.53
N LEU A 263 -28.52 2.13 11.32
CA LEU A 263 -27.24 1.78 11.94
C LEU A 263 -26.12 2.72 11.48
N LEU A 264 -26.06 3.03 10.18
CA LEU A 264 -25.07 3.96 9.63
C LEU A 264 -25.23 5.39 10.16
N LEU A 265 -26.46 5.89 10.26
CA LEU A 265 -26.76 7.20 10.82
C LEU A 265 -26.36 7.29 12.30
N ALA A 266 -26.58 6.22 13.08
CA ALA A 266 -26.10 6.14 14.46
C ALA A 266 -24.56 6.14 14.53
N ALA A 267 -23.90 5.38 13.65
CA ALA A 267 -22.45 5.27 13.58
C ALA A 267 -21.72 6.59 13.22
N LEU A 268 -22.43 7.59 12.67
CA LEU A 268 -21.88 8.95 12.50
C LEU A 268 -21.52 9.64 13.83
N ARG A 269 -22.02 9.14 14.96
CA ARG A 269 -21.73 9.65 16.32
C ARG A 269 -20.74 8.77 17.08
N ASP A 270 -20.11 7.79 16.43
CA ASP A 270 -19.16 6.89 17.08
C ASP A 270 -17.93 7.65 17.62
N PRO A 271 -17.39 7.26 18.80
CA PRO A 271 -16.15 7.85 19.32
C PRO A 271 -14.96 7.75 18.35
N SER A 272 -14.88 6.66 17.58
CA SER A 272 -13.81 6.43 16.62
C SER A 272 -14.04 7.17 15.30
N ALA A 273 -13.05 7.97 14.89
CA ALA A 273 -13.06 8.65 13.60
C ALA A 273 -13.14 7.68 12.41
N ALA A 274 -12.48 6.51 12.52
CA ALA A 274 -12.53 5.48 11.49
C ALA A 274 -13.94 4.97 11.24
N VAL A 275 -14.73 4.76 12.31
CA VAL A 275 -16.12 4.33 12.23
C VAL A 275 -16.97 5.44 11.59
N ARG A 276 -16.82 6.70 12.02
CA ARG A 276 -17.55 7.84 11.43
C ARG A 276 -17.25 8.02 9.94
N ILE A 277 -15.97 7.95 9.55
CA ILE A 277 -15.52 8.07 8.15
C ILE A 277 -16.11 6.95 7.30
N ASN A 278 -16.05 5.69 7.76
CA ASN A 278 -16.63 4.57 7.02
C ASN A 278 -18.16 4.68 6.96
N ALA A 279 -18.83 5.10 8.03
CA ALA A 279 -20.28 5.32 8.03
C ALA A 279 -20.70 6.40 7.02
N ALA A 280 -20.02 7.55 7.01
CA ALA A 280 -20.26 8.61 6.02
C ALA A 280 -20.04 8.11 4.58
N ARG A 281 -18.94 7.38 4.35
CA ARG A 281 -18.66 6.78 3.04
C ARG A 281 -19.75 5.80 2.59
N THR A 282 -20.17 4.90 3.49
CA THR A 282 -21.21 3.91 3.18
C THR A 282 -22.56 4.56 2.93
N LEU A 283 -22.93 5.62 3.67
CA LEU A 283 -24.15 6.40 3.40
C LEU A 283 -24.18 7.00 1.99
N GLY A 284 -23.02 7.28 1.38
CA GLY A 284 -22.93 7.66 -0.03
C GLY A 284 -23.41 6.60 -1.03
N THR A 285 -23.74 5.40 -0.57
CA THR A 285 -24.40 4.34 -1.37
C THR A 285 -25.91 4.24 -1.12
N HIS A 286 -26.42 4.91 -0.09
CA HIS A 286 -27.84 4.93 0.29
C HIS A 286 -28.49 6.20 -0.28
N GLY A 287 -29.05 6.08 -1.49
CA GLY A 287 -29.58 7.15 -2.35
C GLY A 287 -30.80 7.95 -1.86
N ASP A 288 -30.93 8.22 -0.56
CA ASP A 288 -32.12 8.85 0.04
C ASP A 288 -31.84 10.22 0.69
N SER A 289 -32.92 10.98 0.93
CA SER A 289 -32.87 12.33 1.49
C SER A 289 -32.32 12.39 2.91
N SER A 290 -32.53 11.37 3.76
CA SER A 290 -32.01 11.36 5.13
C SER A 290 -30.49 11.16 5.17
N SER A 291 -29.97 10.29 4.29
CA SER A 291 -28.53 10.13 4.09
C SER A 291 -27.89 11.41 3.56
N ALA A 292 -28.50 12.05 2.55
CA ALA A 292 -28.01 13.31 2.01
C ALA A 292 -28.00 14.43 3.07
N ALA A 293 -29.07 14.57 3.87
CA ALA A 293 -29.14 15.57 4.94
C ALA A 293 -28.08 15.33 6.03
N ALA A 294 -27.88 14.07 6.44
CA ALA A 294 -26.87 13.73 7.44
C ALA A 294 -25.45 14.06 6.94
N LEU A 295 -25.13 13.71 5.69
CA LEU A 295 -23.83 14.03 5.08
C LEU A 295 -23.64 15.55 4.93
N ALA A 296 -24.68 16.29 4.54
CA ALA A 296 -24.61 17.75 4.45
C ALA A 296 -24.27 18.40 5.80
N GLY A 297 -24.79 17.86 6.91
CA GLY A 297 -24.45 18.32 8.26
C GLY A 297 -22.96 18.15 8.62
N LEU A 298 -22.31 17.10 8.10
CA LEU A 298 -20.89 16.80 8.38
C LEU A 298 -19.91 17.74 7.66
N LEU A 299 -20.36 18.46 6.62
CA LEU A 299 -19.54 19.40 5.87
C LEU A 299 -18.97 20.54 6.74
N THR A 300 -19.62 20.83 7.87
CA THR A 300 -19.20 21.85 8.84
C THR A 300 -18.56 21.27 10.09
N SER A 301 -18.29 19.95 10.11
CA SER A 301 -17.62 19.31 11.24
C SER A 301 -16.20 19.87 11.45
N GLY A 302 -15.74 19.87 12.70
CA GLY A 302 -14.35 20.24 13.05
C GLY A 302 -13.32 19.17 12.66
N ASP A 303 -13.77 18.01 12.18
CA ASP A 303 -12.93 16.92 11.68
C ASP A 303 -12.79 17.05 10.15
N PRO A 304 -11.63 17.51 9.65
CA PRO A 304 -11.50 17.85 8.23
C PRO A 304 -11.58 16.62 7.33
N LEU A 305 -11.12 15.44 7.79
CA LEU A 305 -11.19 14.20 7.02
C LEU A 305 -12.64 13.71 6.90
N LEU A 306 -13.44 13.90 7.95
CA LEU A 306 -14.87 13.59 7.92
C LEU A 306 -15.63 14.54 6.99
N ALA A 307 -15.34 15.84 7.02
CA ALA A 307 -15.95 16.82 6.12
C ALA A 307 -15.65 16.54 4.63
N ILE A 308 -14.39 16.20 4.31
CA ILE A 308 -13.99 15.79 2.94
C ILE A 308 -14.73 14.51 2.53
N THR A 309 -14.75 13.50 3.41
CA THR A 309 -15.47 12.24 3.16
C THR A 309 -16.96 12.49 2.90
N ALA A 310 -17.57 13.42 3.61
CA ALA A 310 -18.97 13.79 3.42
C ALA A 310 -19.21 14.43 2.05
N ALA A 311 -18.36 15.35 1.61
CA ALA A 311 -18.43 15.96 0.28
C ALA A 311 -18.28 14.91 -0.85
N GLU A 312 -17.30 14.02 -0.76
CA GLU A 312 -17.12 12.91 -1.72
C GLU A 312 -18.31 11.92 -1.71
N SER A 313 -18.95 11.74 -0.56
CA SER A 313 -20.10 10.84 -0.45
C SER A 313 -21.36 11.47 -1.02
N LEU A 314 -21.54 12.78 -0.85
CA LEU A 314 -22.55 13.58 -1.53
C LEU A 314 -22.36 13.55 -3.06
N GLU A 315 -21.12 13.64 -3.54
CA GLU A 315 -20.81 13.48 -4.97
C GLU A 315 -21.32 12.14 -5.53
N ARG A 316 -21.11 11.03 -4.82
CA ARG A 316 -21.59 9.70 -5.23
C ARG A 316 -23.11 9.60 -5.27
N LEU A 317 -23.82 10.31 -4.38
CA LEU A 317 -25.28 10.37 -4.38
C LEU A 317 -25.83 11.17 -5.57
N GLY A 318 -25.01 12.06 -6.16
CA GLY A 318 -25.40 12.86 -7.32
C GLY A 318 -26.68 13.66 -7.07
N THR A 319 -27.62 13.63 -8.02
CA THR A 319 -28.85 14.43 -7.98
C THR A 319 -29.74 14.17 -6.76
N SER A 320 -29.68 12.97 -6.15
CA SER A 320 -30.40 12.66 -4.90
C SER A 320 -29.96 13.52 -3.71
N ALA A 321 -28.80 14.17 -3.80
CA ALA A 321 -28.27 15.07 -2.79
C ALA A 321 -28.32 16.56 -3.18
N ALA A 322 -29.13 16.94 -4.18
CA ALA A 322 -29.24 18.32 -4.67
C ALA A 322 -29.56 19.36 -3.58
N ALA A 323 -30.24 18.97 -2.49
CA ALA A 323 -30.50 19.85 -1.35
C ALA A 323 -29.22 20.35 -0.65
N ALA A 324 -28.09 19.64 -0.79
CA ALA A 324 -26.79 20.05 -0.25
C ALA A 324 -26.05 21.08 -1.11
N ALA A 325 -26.52 21.34 -2.34
CA ALA A 325 -25.82 22.20 -3.29
C ALA A 325 -25.55 23.63 -2.79
N PRO A 326 -26.47 24.33 -2.10
CA PRO A 326 -26.18 25.67 -1.56
C PRO A 326 -25.02 25.66 -0.56
N THR A 327 -24.98 24.65 0.33
CA THR A 327 -23.91 24.47 1.32
C THR A 327 -22.58 24.15 0.65
N LEU A 328 -22.58 23.23 -0.31
CA LEU A 328 -21.38 22.87 -1.07
C LEU A 328 -20.84 24.07 -1.87
N ARG A 329 -21.71 24.88 -2.47
CA ARG A 329 -21.32 26.10 -3.19
C ARG A 329 -20.67 27.12 -2.25
N THR A 330 -21.25 27.31 -1.06
CA THR A 330 -20.67 28.17 -0.02
C THR A 330 -19.27 27.68 0.36
N ILE A 331 -19.10 26.38 0.60
CA ILE A 331 -17.81 25.78 0.97
C ILE A 331 -16.78 25.90 -0.15
N ALA A 332 -17.16 25.63 -1.41
CA ALA A 332 -16.24 25.72 -2.54
C ALA A 332 -15.66 27.14 -2.69
N LEU A 333 -16.49 28.15 -2.44
CA LEU A 333 -16.12 29.56 -2.58
C LEU A 333 -15.46 30.17 -1.32
N ASP A 334 -15.50 29.50 -0.18
CA ASP A 334 -14.89 29.95 1.07
C ASP A 334 -13.38 29.67 1.08
N THR A 335 -12.58 30.68 0.76
CA THR A 335 -11.11 30.58 0.69
C THR A 335 -10.44 30.39 2.06
N THR A 336 -11.17 30.50 3.17
CA THR A 336 -10.65 30.16 4.51
C THR A 336 -10.60 28.66 4.74
N ARG A 337 -11.33 27.87 3.94
CA ARG A 337 -11.32 26.40 3.99
C ARG A 337 -10.13 25.84 3.22
N THR A 338 -9.72 24.65 3.63
CA THR A 338 -8.66 23.88 2.96
C THR A 338 -9.02 23.61 1.49
N VAL A 339 -8.06 23.74 0.58
CA VAL A 339 -8.26 23.49 -0.86
C VAL A 339 -8.84 22.11 -1.15
N SER A 340 -8.53 21.08 -0.35
CA SER A 340 -9.05 19.72 -0.52
C SER A 340 -10.56 19.65 -0.31
N LEU A 341 -11.08 20.26 0.76
CA LEU A 341 -12.52 20.34 1.02
C LEU A 341 -13.24 21.16 -0.05
N ARG A 342 -12.65 22.30 -0.43
CA ARG A 342 -13.18 23.17 -1.49
C ARG A 342 -13.26 22.43 -2.84
N ALA A 343 -12.21 21.69 -3.19
CA ALA A 343 -12.16 20.88 -4.40
C ALA A 343 -13.15 19.72 -4.37
N ALA A 344 -13.29 19.00 -3.25
CA ALA A 344 -14.30 17.96 -3.08
C ALA A 344 -15.72 18.52 -3.21
N ALA A 345 -15.98 19.71 -2.67
CA ALA A 345 -17.26 20.39 -2.83
C ALA A 345 -17.53 20.78 -4.30
N LEU A 346 -16.51 21.27 -5.02
CA LEU A 346 -16.63 21.55 -6.47
C LEU A 346 -16.96 20.28 -7.27
N GLN A 347 -16.29 19.15 -7.00
CA GLN A 347 -16.58 17.89 -7.70
C GLN A 347 -17.99 17.37 -7.38
N ALA A 348 -18.42 17.47 -6.11
CA ALA A 348 -19.78 17.14 -5.71
C ALA A 348 -20.83 17.96 -6.46
N LEU A 349 -20.64 19.28 -6.54
CA LEU A 349 -21.54 20.15 -7.29
C LEU A 349 -21.56 19.82 -8.79
N ALA A 350 -20.40 19.51 -9.39
CA ALA A 350 -20.30 19.15 -10.80
C ALA A 350 -21.11 17.88 -11.13
N GLY A 351 -21.23 16.95 -10.18
CA GLY A 351 -22.10 15.77 -10.30
C GLY A 351 -23.59 16.04 -10.06
N MET A 352 -23.94 17.05 -9.25
CA MET A 352 -25.31 17.33 -8.85
C MET A 352 -26.04 18.29 -9.78
N ILE A 353 -25.39 19.40 -10.13
CA ILE A 353 -25.97 20.53 -10.86
C ILE A 353 -25.01 21.04 -11.96
N PRO A 354 -24.71 20.20 -12.99
CA PRO A 354 -23.69 20.52 -14.00
C PRO A 354 -23.85 21.91 -14.64
N ARG A 355 -25.10 22.32 -14.93
CA ARG A 355 -25.40 23.62 -15.58
C ARG A 355 -25.06 24.85 -14.74
N ALA A 356 -24.90 24.69 -13.43
CA ALA A 356 -24.70 25.79 -12.48
C ALA A 356 -23.33 25.75 -11.77
N VAL A 357 -22.38 24.94 -12.28
CA VAL A 357 -21.03 24.81 -11.70
C VAL A 357 -19.93 25.47 -12.53
N ALA A 358 -20.18 25.76 -13.81
CA ALA A 358 -19.18 26.36 -14.70
C ALA A 358 -18.63 27.68 -14.13
N ASP A 359 -19.47 28.49 -13.48
CA ASP A 359 -19.05 29.74 -12.83
C ASP A 359 -18.14 29.50 -11.62
N VAL A 360 -18.41 28.46 -10.82
CA VAL A 360 -17.59 28.09 -9.66
C VAL A 360 -16.25 27.53 -10.14
N ALA A 361 -16.26 26.67 -11.16
CA ALA A 361 -15.04 26.15 -11.78
C ALA A 361 -14.18 27.28 -12.39
N GLY A 362 -14.81 28.28 -13.00
CA GLY A 362 -14.12 29.46 -13.53
C GLY A 362 -13.39 30.28 -12.45
N ARG A 363 -13.98 30.40 -11.25
CA ARG A 363 -13.29 31.04 -10.12
C ARG A 363 -12.06 30.25 -9.69
N PHE A 364 -12.17 28.92 -9.59
CA PHE A 364 -11.05 28.05 -9.26
C PHE A 364 -9.94 28.11 -10.32
N ALA A 365 -10.30 28.18 -11.61
CA ALA A 365 -9.36 28.30 -12.72
C ALA A 365 -8.54 29.62 -12.68
N GLY A 366 -9.07 30.66 -12.02
CA GLY A 366 -8.37 31.94 -11.83
C GLY A 366 -7.54 32.05 -10.55
N GLU A 367 -7.50 31.02 -9.70
CA GLU A 367 -6.76 31.08 -8.43
C GLU A 367 -5.26 30.86 -8.60
N GLY A 368 -4.46 31.50 -7.73
CA GLY A 368 -3.00 31.31 -7.72
C GLY A 368 -2.55 29.91 -7.28
N GLU A 369 -3.34 29.21 -6.45
CA GLU A 369 -3.04 27.84 -6.02
C GLU A 369 -3.36 26.84 -7.14
N TRP A 370 -2.34 26.14 -7.63
CA TRP A 370 -2.47 25.20 -8.74
C TRP A 370 -3.46 24.06 -8.48
N ARG A 371 -3.61 23.60 -7.23
CA ARG A 371 -4.60 22.54 -6.89
C ARG A 371 -6.04 22.97 -7.11
N ALA A 372 -6.33 24.26 -6.95
CA ALA A 372 -7.64 24.81 -7.27
C ALA A 372 -7.87 24.76 -8.79
N ARG A 373 -6.89 25.20 -9.59
CA ARG A 373 -6.97 25.13 -11.06
C ARG A 373 -7.06 23.69 -11.58
N ALA A 374 -6.33 22.75 -10.99
CA ALA A 374 -6.43 21.32 -11.29
C ALA A 374 -7.83 20.74 -10.93
N ALA A 375 -8.46 21.22 -9.85
CA ALA A 375 -9.84 20.86 -9.52
C ALA A 375 -10.84 21.45 -10.53
N ALA A 376 -10.60 22.66 -11.04
CA ALA A 376 -11.39 23.24 -12.14
C ALA A 376 -11.29 22.38 -13.41
N ALA A 377 -10.10 21.91 -13.77
CA ALA A 377 -9.90 21.02 -14.91
C ALA A 377 -10.75 19.74 -14.82
N ARG A 378 -10.73 19.07 -13.66
CA ARG A 378 -11.59 17.88 -13.42
C ARG A 378 -13.08 18.20 -13.49
N ALA A 379 -13.49 19.36 -12.98
CA ALA A 379 -14.87 19.81 -13.09
C ALA A 379 -15.28 20.04 -14.56
N TYR A 380 -14.47 20.76 -15.35
CA TYR A 380 -14.72 20.99 -16.77
C TYR A 380 -14.78 19.69 -17.58
N ALA A 381 -13.90 18.73 -17.31
CA ALA A 381 -13.95 17.42 -17.95
C ALA A 381 -15.29 16.71 -17.71
N ARG A 382 -15.82 16.81 -16.49
CA ARG A 382 -17.13 16.21 -16.12
C ARG A 382 -18.32 16.93 -16.75
N LEU A 383 -18.24 18.25 -16.94
CA LEU A 383 -19.28 19.03 -17.62
C LEU A 383 -19.35 18.74 -19.13
N GLY A 384 -18.29 18.16 -19.70
CA GLY A 384 -18.29 17.61 -21.04
C GLY A 384 -18.00 18.65 -22.14
N PRO A 385 -18.52 18.46 -23.36
CA PRO A 385 -18.12 19.25 -24.54
C PRO A 385 -18.29 20.77 -24.40
N ALA A 386 -19.26 21.23 -23.61
CA ALA A 386 -19.56 22.65 -23.45
C ALA A 386 -18.43 23.45 -22.78
N THR A 387 -17.59 22.79 -21.96
CA THR A 387 -16.46 23.41 -21.27
C THR A 387 -15.11 22.86 -21.74
N ARG A 388 -15.10 22.25 -22.93
CA ARG A 388 -13.88 21.73 -23.54
C ARG A 388 -12.85 22.84 -23.84
N PRO A 389 -13.23 24.04 -24.33
CA PRO A 389 -12.27 25.12 -24.54
C PRO A 389 -11.50 25.50 -23.27
N GLU A 390 -12.20 25.59 -22.12
CA GLU A 390 -11.62 25.89 -20.82
C GLU A 390 -10.69 24.77 -20.34
N LEU A 391 -11.08 23.51 -20.55
CA LEU A 391 -10.22 22.37 -20.23
C LEU A 391 -8.93 22.36 -21.08
N VAL A 392 -9.04 22.63 -22.38
CA VAL A 392 -7.88 22.72 -23.29
C VAL A 392 -6.98 23.90 -22.93
N ALA A 393 -7.54 25.02 -22.49
CA ALA A 393 -6.75 26.14 -21.98
C ALA A 393 -5.92 25.72 -20.76
N LEU A 394 -6.48 24.93 -19.83
CA LEU A 394 -5.78 24.44 -18.64
C LEU A 394 -4.69 23.39 -18.95
N VAL A 395 -4.74 22.70 -20.10
CA VAL A 395 -3.62 21.85 -20.56
C VAL A 395 -2.35 22.69 -20.78
N HIS A 396 -2.51 23.96 -21.16
CA HIS A 396 -1.44 24.92 -21.42
C HIS A 396 -1.17 25.85 -20.23
N ASP A 397 -1.64 25.50 -19.03
CA ASP A 397 -1.41 26.31 -17.82
C ASP A 397 0.10 26.49 -17.56
N PRO A 398 0.54 27.68 -17.10
CA PRO A 398 1.95 27.91 -16.76
C PRO A 398 2.50 26.98 -15.69
N ASP A 399 1.65 26.47 -14.78
CA ASP A 399 2.02 25.43 -13.84
C ASP A 399 1.78 24.04 -14.49
N PRO A 400 2.85 23.28 -14.76
CA PRO A 400 2.73 22.02 -15.50
C PRO A 400 1.86 20.97 -14.79
N ARG A 401 1.68 21.08 -13.47
CA ARG A 401 0.82 20.17 -12.69
C ARG A 401 -0.65 20.37 -13.01
N VAL A 402 -1.04 21.60 -13.35
CA VAL A 402 -2.40 21.89 -13.84
C VAL A 402 -2.57 21.30 -15.24
N GLY A 403 -1.57 21.48 -16.11
CA GLY A 403 -1.55 20.88 -17.45
C GLY A 403 -1.68 19.35 -17.40
N ALA A 404 -0.92 18.71 -16.50
CA ALA A 404 -0.97 17.27 -16.29
C ALA A 404 -2.36 16.80 -15.84
N ALA A 405 -2.94 17.46 -14.82
CA ALA A 405 -4.27 17.15 -14.33
C ALA A 405 -5.38 17.41 -15.37
N ALA A 406 -5.23 18.44 -16.20
CA ALA A 406 -6.15 18.75 -17.29
C ALA A 406 -6.09 17.70 -18.41
N MET A 407 -4.89 17.26 -18.80
CA MET A 407 -4.72 16.19 -19.77
C MET A 407 -5.26 14.86 -19.25
N GLU A 408 -4.97 14.51 -17.99
CA GLU A 408 -5.54 13.31 -17.34
C GLU A 408 -7.07 13.35 -17.34
N ALA A 409 -7.65 14.49 -16.93
CA ALA A 409 -9.09 14.66 -16.90
C ALA A 409 -9.72 14.59 -18.30
N ALA A 410 -9.06 15.15 -19.33
CA ALA A 410 -9.52 15.09 -20.71
C ALA A 410 -9.53 13.64 -21.24
N VAL A 411 -8.46 12.89 -21.01
CA VAL A 411 -8.34 11.47 -21.39
C VAL A 411 -9.33 10.59 -20.63
N GLY A 412 -9.60 10.90 -19.35
CA GLY A 412 -10.52 10.13 -18.51
C GLY A 412 -12.02 10.41 -18.72
N ALA A 413 -12.39 11.52 -19.40
CA ALA A 413 -13.79 11.96 -19.47
C ALA A 413 -14.71 11.05 -20.31
N SER A 414 -14.26 10.60 -21.49
CA SER A 414 -15.03 9.68 -22.34
C SER A 414 -14.22 9.15 -23.53
N GLU A 415 -14.24 7.83 -23.76
CA GLU A 415 -13.70 7.19 -24.97
C GLU A 415 -14.25 7.81 -26.27
N LYS A 416 -15.53 8.20 -26.29
CA LYS A 416 -16.16 8.82 -27.46
C LYS A 416 -15.56 10.18 -27.83
N SER A 417 -14.93 10.86 -26.88
CA SER A 417 -14.26 12.14 -27.13
C SER A 417 -12.83 11.95 -27.67
N MET A 418 -12.26 10.75 -27.58
CA MET A 418 -10.85 10.54 -27.90
C MET A 418 -10.46 10.94 -29.33
N PRO A 419 -11.25 10.65 -30.39
CA PRO A 419 -10.92 11.11 -31.74
C PRO A 419 -10.79 12.64 -31.84
N THR A 420 -11.60 13.39 -31.08
CA THR A 420 -11.54 14.85 -31.05
C THR A 420 -10.35 15.39 -30.26
N LEU A 421 -9.80 14.60 -29.33
CA LEU A 421 -8.61 14.96 -28.56
C LEU A 421 -7.31 14.62 -29.29
N ARG A 422 -7.36 13.83 -30.36
CA ARG A 422 -6.16 13.39 -31.11
C ARG A 422 -5.18 14.53 -31.44
N PRO A 423 -5.59 15.70 -31.95
CA PRO A 423 -4.64 16.78 -32.23
C PRO A 423 -3.92 17.27 -30.96
N LEU A 424 -4.68 17.47 -29.88
CA LEU A 424 -4.14 17.91 -28.59
C LEU A 424 -3.18 16.88 -27.98
N LEU A 425 -3.48 15.58 -28.10
CA LEU A 425 -2.60 14.51 -27.62
C LEU A 425 -1.26 14.53 -28.36
N LEU A 426 -1.29 14.64 -29.69
CA LEU A 426 -0.08 14.68 -30.51
C LEU A 426 0.75 15.94 -30.22
N GLU A 427 0.10 17.10 -30.09
CA GLU A 427 0.74 18.34 -29.66
C GLU A 427 1.40 18.19 -28.27
N SER A 428 0.69 17.55 -27.34
CA SER A 428 1.14 17.40 -25.95
C SER A 428 2.32 16.46 -25.78
N LEU A 429 2.66 15.62 -26.77
CA LEU A 429 3.97 14.91 -26.81
C LEU A 429 5.15 15.90 -26.88
N GLY A 430 4.89 17.13 -27.30
CA GLY A 430 5.80 18.28 -27.33
C GLY A 430 6.02 18.95 -25.96
N ALA A 431 5.14 18.73 -24.97
CA ALA A 431 5.17 19.43 -23.69
C ALA A 431 6.51 19.28 -22.96
N SER A 432 6.96 20.31 -22.23
CA SER A 432 8.19 20.27 -21.42
C SER A 432 8.04 19.31 -20.23
N ASP A 433 6.88 19.29 -19.60
CA ASP A 433 6.57 18.41 -18.46
C ASP A 433 6.40 16.95 -18.88
N VAL A 434 7.02 16.05 -18.11
CA VAL A 434 7.01 14.60 -18.37
C VAL A 434 5.60 14.03 -18.21
N ILE A 435 4.84 14.47 -17.21
CA ILE A 435 3.54 13.88 -16.86
C ILE A 435 2.46 14.29 -17.86
N VAL A 436 2.51 15.52 -18.39
CA VAL A 436 1.67 15.91 -19.53
C VAL A 436 1.88 14.96 -20.72
N ARG A 437 3.14 14.65 -21.06
CA ARG A 437 3.46 13.69 -22.13
C ARG A 437 2.99 12.29 -21.80
N THR A 438 3.18 11.81 -20.57
CA THR A 438 2.70 10.50 -20.11
C THR A 438 1.19 10.37 -20.27
N ASN A 439 0.43 11.37 -19.85
CA ASN A 439 -1.03 11.37 -19.98
C ASN A 439 -1.47 11.44 -21.46
N ALA A 440 -0.75 12.19 -22.30
CA ALA A 440 -1.00 12.21 -23.74
C ALA A 440 -0.74 10.84 -24.39
N LEU A 441 0.35 10.15 -24.01
CA LEU A 441 0.67 8.80 -24.46
C LEU A 441 -0.39 7.78 -24.02
N ALA A 442 -0.92 7.91 -22.80
CA ALA A 442 -2.05 7.09 -22.34
C ALA A 442 -3.31 7.32 -23.20
N GLY A 443 -3.60 8.57 -23.57
CA GLY A 443 -4.69 8.88 -24.50
C GLY A 443 -4.48 8.28 -25.90
N LEU A 444 -3.25 8.31 -26.42
CA LEU A 444 -2.90 7.66 -27.69
C LEU A 444 -3.00 6.14 -27.61
N ALA A 445 -2.65 5.54 -26.47
CA ALA A 445 -2.82 4.11 -26.23
C ALA A 445 -4.31 3.70 -26.24
N GLN A 446 -5.20 4.53 -25.69
CA GLN A 446 -6.65 4.30 -25.76
C GLN A 446 -7.19 4.45 -27.19
N LEU A 447 -6.68 5.41 -27.96
CA LEU A 447 -7.04 5.58 -29.37
C LEU A 447 -6.61 4.39 -30.23
N ALA A 448 -5.43 3.84 -29.95
CA ALA A 448 -4.80 2.75 -30.70
C ALA A 448 -4.75 2.99 -32.23
N ASP A 449 -4.67 4.26 -32.65
CA ASP A 449 -4.58 4.67 -34.04
C ASP A 449 -3.17 4.38 -34.59
N THR A 450 -3.07 3.36 -35.46
CA THR A 450 -1.80 2.87 -36.04
C THR A 450 -1.01 3.95 -36.78
N THR A 451 -1.65 5.03 -37.26
CA THR A 451 -0.97 6.15 -37.92
C THR A 451 -0.10 6.98 -36.95
N THR A 452 -0.29 6.84 -35.64
CA THR A 452 0.46 7.56 -34.61
C THR A 452 1.80 6.91 -34.24
N LEU A 453 2.12 5.74 -34.83
CA LEU A 453 3.33 4.97 -34.52
C LEU A 453 4.62 5.81 -34.55
N GLY A 454 4.81 6.63 -35.59
CA GLY A 454 5.99 7.50 -35.70
C GLY A 454 6.11 8.47 -34.52
N ALA A 455 5.01 9.14 -34.17
CA ALA A 455 4.98 10.10 -33.06
C ALA A 455 5.24 9.43 -31.70
N VAL A 456 4.72 8.22 -31.47
CA VAL A 456 4.98 7.46 -30.23
C VAL A 456 6.45 7.03 -30.14
N LEU A 457 7.06 6.58 -31.24
CA LEU A 457 8.48 6.24 -31.27
C LEU A 457 9.36 7.47 -30.99
N ASP A 458 9.01 8.63 -31.56
CA ASP A 458 9.74 9.88 -31.32
C ASP A 458 9.57 10.38 -29.88
N ALA A 459 8.38 10.19 -29.28
CA ALA A 459 8.15 10.44 -27.87
C ALA A 459 9.01 9.55 -26.96
N TYR A 460 9.15 8.25 -27.27
CA TYR A 460 10.07 7.36 -26.56
C TYR A 460 11.52 7.83 -26.69
N ALA A 461 11.96 8.21 -27.89
CA ALA A 461 13.30 8.72 -28.13
C ALA A 461 13.59 9.98 -27.29
N ARG A 462 12.60 10.87 -27.16
CA ARG A 462 12.70 12.04 -26.29
C ARG A 462 12.78 11.64 -24.82
N ALA A 463 11.97 10.68 -24.39
CA ALA A 463 11.85 10.27 -23.00
C ALA A 463 13.15 9.70 -22.41
N GLN A 464 14.08 9.24 -23.24
CA GLN A 464 15.42 8.82 -22.80
C GLN A 464 16.25 9.93 -22.13
N ARG A 465 15.82 11.20 -22.25
CA ARG A 465 16.46 12.35 -21.62
C ARG A 465 15.72 12.84 -20.38
N ASP A 466 14.62 12.19 -20.02
CA ASP A 466 13.85 12.56 -18.83
C ASP A 466 14.55 12.06 -17.57
N THR A 467 14.25 12.71 -16.45
CA THR A 467 14.77 12.34 -15.13
C THR A 467 13.94 11.25 -14.44
N ILE A 468 12.78 10.91 -15.01
CA ILE A 468 11.87 9.84 -14.58
C ILE A 468 11.36 9.09 -15.81
N ASP A 469 11.10 7.79 -15.66
CA ASP A 469 10.79 6.89 -16.78
C ASP A 469 9.33 6.91 -17.24
N ASP A 470 8.45 7.69 -16.59
CA ASP A 470 7.00 7.67 -16.83
C ASP A 470 6.62 7.83 -18.30
N ALA A 471 7.23 8.78 -19.01
CA ALA A 471 6.95 8.97 -20.44
C ALA A 471 7.51 7.84 -21.30
N ALA A 472 8.66 7.25 -20.92
CA ALA A 472 9.23 6.11 -21.62
C ALA A 472 8.34 4.87 -21.46
N LEU A 473 7.86 4.60 -20.24
CA LEU A 473 6.93 3.52 -19.94
C LEU A 473 5.57 3.75 -20.61
N GLY A 474 5.03 4.97 -20.57
CA GLY A 474 3.80 5.34 -21.28
C GLY A 474 3.91 5.14 -22.79
N ALA A 475 5.08 5.42 -23.37
CA ALA A 475 5.31 5.19 -24.80
C ALA A 475 5.37 3.69 -25.13
N LEU A 476 5.97 2.87 -24.27
CA LEU A 476 5.94 1.41 -24.43
C LEU A 476 4.50 0.86 -24.37
N ASP A 477 3.66 1.39 -23.48
CA ASP A 477 2.26 1.00 -23.36
C ASP A 477 1.45 1.39 -24.60
N ALA A 478 1.70 2.58 -25.13
CA ALA A 478 1.13 3.02 -26.40
C ALA A 478 1.60 2.13 -27.57
N LEU A 479 2.89 1.79 -27.65
CA LEU A 479 3.40 0.86 -28.68
C LEU A 479 2.75 -0.51 -28.60
N ASP A 480 2.50 -1.03 -27.40
CA ASP A 480 1.79 -2.29 -27.22
C ASP A 480 0.32 -2.21 -27.65
N ALA A 481 -0.36 -1.09 -27.37
CA ALA A 481 -1.70 -0.85 -27.88
C ALA A 481 -1.72 -0.80 -29.42
N LEU A 482 -0.79 -0.10 -30.05
CA LEU A 482 -0.65 -0.05 -31.50
C LEU A 482 -0.33 -1.42 -32.11
N ARG A 483 0.51 -2.22 -31.44
CA ARG A 483 0.80 -3.61 -31.83
C ARG A 483 -0.45 -4.47 -31.82
N ARG A 484 -1.26 -4.39 -30.76
CA ARG A 484 -2.55 -5.10 -30.68
C ARG A 484 -3.52 -4.65 -31.76
N ALA A 485 -3.44 -3.39 -32.19
CA ALA A 485 -4.19 -2.84 -33.32
C ALA A 485 -3.60 -3.17 -34.70
N GLY A 486 -2.52 -3.95 -34.78
CA GLY A 486 -1.94 -4.46 -36.04
C GLY A 486 -0.73 -3.68 -36.57
N ALA A 487 -0.23 -2.66 -35.87
CA ALA A 487 1.00 -1.97 -36.25
C ALA A 487 2.25 -2.83 -35.95
N PRO A 488 3.35 -2.71 -36.73
CA PRO A 488 4.60 -3.43 -36.47
C PRO A 488 5.43 -2.82 -35.31
N ALA A 489 4.77 -2.28 -34.28
CA ALA A 489 5.36 -1.39 -33.29
C ALA A 489 6.52 -2.02 -32.51
N GLY A 490 6.37 -3.28 -32.04
CA GLY A 490 7.42 -3.98 -31.30
C GLY A 490 8.68 -4.25 -32.13
N GLN A 491 8.52 -4.68 -33.38
CA GLN A 491 9.65 -4.93 -34.29
C GLN A 491 10.40 -3.63 -34.61
N VAL A 492 9.66 -2.57 -34.96
CA VAL A 492 10.25 -1.27 -35.29
C VAL A 492 10.96 -0.67 -34.07
N PHE A 493 10.36 -0.78 -32.89
CA PHE A 493 10.97 -0.33 -31.64
C PHE A 493 12.31 -1.04 -31.37
N LEU A 494 12.32 -2.37 -31.38
CA LEU A 494 13.50 -3.18 -31.07
C LEU A 494 14.63 -2.99 -32.09
N ALA A 495 14.30 -2.70 -33.36
CA ALA A 495 15.28 -2.38 -34.38
C ALA A 495 15.85 -0.96 -34.26
N ARG A 496 15.05 -0.01 -33.75
CA ARG A 496 15.41 1.42 -33.67
C ARG A 496 16.20 1.77 -32.41
N PHE A 497 15.90 1.15 -31.27
CA PHE A 497 16.44 1.57 -29.98
C PHE A 497 17.40 0.56 -29.36
N PRO A 498 18.57 1.00 -28.86
CA PRO A 498 19.48 0.12 -28.14
C PRO A 498 18.88 -0.30 -26.78
N ARG A 499 19.44 -1.35 -26.18
CA ARG A 499 19.07 -1.82 -24.85
C ARG A 499 19.17 -0.68 -23.82
N SER A 500 18.08 -0.45 -23.07
CA SER A 500 18.07 0.56 -22.00
C SER A 500 18.89 0.14 -20.79
N GLY A 501 19.61 1.10 -20.20
CA GLY A 501 20.26 0.97 -18.90
C GLY A 501 19.28 0.94 -17.73
N ASP A 502 18.06 1.47 -17.91
CA ASP A 502 17.02 1.42 -16.89
C ASP A 502 16.34 0.05 -16.83
N TYR A 503 16.25 -0.52 -15.63
CA TYR A 503 15.71 -1.87 -15.45
C TYR A 503 14.17 -1.91 -15.61
N LEU A 504 13.43 -0.85 -15.26
CA LEU A 504 11.96 -0.81 -15.39
C LEU A 504 11.59 -0.82 -16.87
N VAL A 505 12.32 -0.05 -17.68
CA VAL A 505 12.20 -0.08 -19.15
C VAL A 505 12.49 -1.49 -19.68
N ARG A 506 13.58 -2.14 -19.23
CA ARG A 506 13.88 -3.52 -19.65
C ARG A 506 12.83 -4.53 -19.22
N GLN A 507 12.34 -4.43 -18.00
CA GLN A 507 11.29 -5.29 -17.47
C GLN A 507 10.00 -5.11 -18.27
N ARG A 508 9.63 -3.86 -18.58
CA ARG A 508 8.43 -3.56 -19.37
C ARG A 508 8.56 -4.09 -20.80
N VAL A 509 9.70 -3.87 -21.46
CA VAL A 509 9.98 -4.41 -22.80
C VAL A 509 9.89 -5.95 -22.83
N ALA A 510 10.49 -6.63 -21.85
CA ALA A 510 10.41 -8.08 -21.72
C ALA A 510 8.96 -8.57 -21.53
N ALA A 511 8.17 -7.87 -20.70
CA ALA A 511 6.78 -8.20 -20.45
C ALA A 511 5.87 -8.00 -21.68
N LEU A 512 6.13 -6.97 -22.50
CA LEU A 512 5.28 -6.62 -23.63
C LEU A 512 5.62 -7.40 -24.91
N PHE A 513 6.91 -7.64 -25.18
CA PHE A 513 7.36 -8.22 -26.46
C PHE A 513 7.88 -9.66 -26.36
N GLY A 514 7.94 -10.23 -25.15
CA GLY A 514 8.20 -11.66 -24.93
C GLY A 514 9.47 -12.16 -25.63
N PRO A 515 9.42 -13.25 -26.43
CA PRO A 515 10.59 -13.78 -27.13
C PRO A 515 11.30 -12.77 -28.04
N ALA A 516 10.58 -11.82 -28.65
CA ALA A 516 11.20 -10.81 -29.50
C ALA A 516 12.17 -9.90 -28.72
N ALA A 517 11.92 -9.68 -27.43
CA ALA A 517 12.83 -8.93 -26.56
C ALA A 517 14.11 -9.70 -26.21
N GLN A 518 14.21 -11.01 -26.46
CA GLN A 518 15.42 -11.78 -26.13
C GLN A 518 16.66 -11.26 -26.86
N ALA A 519 16.51 -10.85 -28.12
CA ALA A 519 17.58 -10.24 -28.91
C ALA A 519 18.05 -8.88 -28.34
N TRP A 520 17.20 -8.23 -27.53
CA TRP A 520 17.50 -6.96 -26.86
C TRP A 520 18.22 -7.16 -25.52
N GLY A 521 18.34 -8.40 -25.04
CA GLY A 521 19.03 -8.76 -23.80
C GLY A 521 18.10 -8.96 -22.59
N PRO A 522 18.59 -9.60 -21.51
CA PRO A 522 17.77 -9.91 -20.34
C PRO A 522 17.42 -8.66 -19.53
N ALA A 523 16.29 -8.71 -18.80
CA ALA A 523 15.90 -7.65 -17.88
C ALA A 523 16.80 -7.59 -16.63
N LEU A 524 17.24 -8.77 -16.16
CA LEU A 524 18.09 -8.98 -14.98
C LEU A 524 19.54 -9.33 -15.39
N PRO A 525 20.54 -9.11 -14.52
CA PRO A 525 20.44 -8.51 -13.18
C PRO A 525 20.20 -6.99 -13.22
N VAL A 526 19.88 -6.41 -12.06
CA VAL A 526 19.78 -4.96 -11.89
C VAL A 526 21.16 -4.36 -11.68
N GLU A 527 21.45 -3.27 -12.39
CA GLU A 527 22.69 -2.50 -12.26
C GLU A 527 22.49 -1.44 -11.16
N THR A 528 22.99 -1.69 -9.96
CA THR A 528 22.70 -0.84 -8.78
C THR A 528 23.73 0.26 -8.53
N GLY A 529 24.91 0.18 -9.17
CA GLY A 529 26.03 1.09 -8.93
C GLY A 529 26.68 0.98 -7.54
N ARG A 530 26.23 0.04 -6.69
CA ARG A 530 26.77 -0.20 -5.34
C ARG A 530 27.79 -1.35 -5.35
N ASP A 531 28.93 -1.13 -4.73
CA ASP A 531 29.96 -2.15 -4.51
C ASP A 531 29.73 -2.95 -3.21
N ALA A 532 30.56 -3.96 -2.96
CA ALA A 532 30.47 -4.80 -1.77
C ALA A 532 30.63 -3.98 -0.46
N THR A 533 31.48 -2.96 -0.48
CA THR A 533 31.74 -2.07 0.67
C THR A 533 30.49 -1.30 1.08
N ALA A 534 29.70 -0.83 0.11
CA ALA A 534 28.44 -0.13 0.37
C ALA A 534 27.44 -1.03 1.12
N TYR A 535 27.30 -2.30 0.72
CA TYR A 535 26.42 -3.25 1.42
C TYR A 535 26.94 -3.60 2.81
N ARG A 536 28.26 -3.82 2.96
CA ARG A 536 28.88 -4.06 4.27
C ARG A 536 28.64 -2.91 5.24
N ARG A 537 28.78 -1.66 4.76
CA ARG A 537 28.48 -0.45 5.55
C ARG A 537 27.02 -0.42 5.98
N MET A 538 26.10 -0.69 5.06
CA MET A 538 24.66 -0.70 5.35
C MET A 538 24.29 -1.71 6.44
N VAL A 539 24.89 -2.91 6.39
CA VAL A 539 24.68 -3.92 7.42
C VAL A 539 25.21 -3.46 8.78
N ARG A 540 26.42 -2.88 8.82
CA ARG A 540 27.04 -2.39 10.07
C ARG A 540 26.29 -1.24 10.71
N GLU A 541 25.84 -0.29 9.90
CA GLU A 541 25.23 0.95 10.39
C GLU A 541 23.75 0.78 10.74
N TRP A 542 23.04 -0.09 10.02
CA TRP A 542 21.58 -0.13 10.07
C TRP A 542 21.03 -1.49 10.48
N VAL A 543 21.51 -2.59 9.88
CA VAL A 543 20.96 -3.93 10.13
C VAL A 543 21.40 -4.46 11.50
N ALA A 544 22.70 -4.53 11.76
CA ALA A 544 23.24 -5.11 12.99
C ALA A 544 22.76 -4.38 14.25
N PRO A 545 22.75 -3.02 14.32
CA PRO A 545 22.21 -2.31 15.48
C PRO A 545 20.71 -2.55 15.66
N ALA A 546 19.93 -2.57 14.58
CA ALA A 546 18.49 -2.84 14.67
C ALA A 546 18.20 -4.24 15.22
N LEU A 547 18.97 -5.25 14.79
CA LEU A 547 18.89 -6.61 15.34
C LEU A 547 19.29 -6.69 16.81
N ALA A 548 20.20 -5.82 17.25
CA ALA A 548 20.61 -5.66 18.64
C ALA A 548 19.65 -4.77 19.47
N GLY A 549 18.46 -4.43 18.95
CA GLY A 549 17.45 -3.63 19.67
C GLY A 549 17.61 -2.10 19.55
N HIS A 550 18.55 -1.62 18.73
CA HIS A 550 18.83 -0.20 18.51
C HIS A 550 18.29 0.26 17.15
N ALA A 551 16.99 0.05 16.93
CA ALA A 551 16.33 0.44 15.69
C ALA A 551 16.39 1.97 15.47
N PRO A 552 16.68 2.45 14.24
CA PRO A 552 16.71 3.88 13.96
C PRO A 552 15.36 4.56 14.21
N ARG A 553 15.39 5.80 14.69
CA ARG A 553 14.21 6.63 14.89
C ARG A 553 14.27 7.90 14.05
N ALA A 554 13.10 8.41 13.68
CA ALA A 554 12.97 9.66 12.96
C ALA A 554 11.77 10.46 13.48
N ARG A 555 11.84 11.79 13.35
CA ARG A 555 10.76 12.71 13.71
C ARG A 555 10.38 13.52 12.48
N ILE A 556 9.11 13.49 12.12
CA ILE A 556 8.50 14.33 11.08
C ILE A 556 7.85 15.52 11.79
N VAL A 557 8.30 16.73 11.48
CA VAL A 557 7.67 17.96 11.95
C VAL A 557 6.78 18.49 10.84
N THR A 558 5.50 18.70 11.13
CA THR A 558 4.50 19.24 10.19
C THR A 558 3.90 20.54 10.72
N ASN A 559 3.15 21.25 9.88
CA ASN A 559 2.32 22.37 10.34
C ASN A 559 1.15 21.95 11.26
N ARG A 560 0.94 20.64 11.47
CA ARG A 560 -0.10 20.06 12.35
C ARG A 560 0.46 19.48 13.66
N GLY A 561 1.78 19.44 13.82
CA GLY A 561 2.45 18.81 14.95
C GLY A 561 3.57 17.85 14.52
N ALA A 562 4.17 17.16 15.50
CA ALA A 562 5.23 16.20 15.28
C ALA A 562 4.69 14.76 15.21
N ILE A 563 5.37 13.90 14.46
CA ILE A 563 5.11 12.45 14.36
C ILE A 563 6.45 11.74 14.58
N ASP A 564 6.50 10.85 15.57
CA ASP A 564 7.71 10.08 15.88
C ASP A 564 7.61 8.65 15.34
N LEU A 565 8.72 8.20 14.77
CA LEU A 565 8.83 6.94 14.04
C LEU A 565 9.90 6.04 14.64
N THR A 566 9.66 4.73 14.58
CA THR A 566 10.70 3.70 14.64
C THR A 566 10.79 3.04 13.27
N LEU A 567 12.01 2.81 12.77
CA LEU A 567 12.28 2.30 11.42
C LEU A 567 12.82 0.87 11.45
N PHE A 568 12.35 0.02 10.54
CA PHE A 568 12.64 -1.41 10.50
C PHE A 568 13.86 -1.74 9.63
N ALA A 569 15.02 -1.20 10.00
CA ALA A 569 16.26 -1.33 9.23
C ALA A 569 16.77 -2.77 9.06
N ALA A 570 16.38 -3.71 9.93
CA ALA A 570 16.72 -5.12 9.78
C ALA A 570 15.92 -5.80 8.65
N ASP A 571 14.70 -5.34 8.39
CA ASP A 571 13.80 -5.92 7.39
C ASP A 571 13.80 -5.14 6.08
N ALA A 572 13.98 -3.82 6.11
CA ALA A 572 14.00 -2.94 4.94
C ALA A 572 15.20 -1.96 4.94
N PRO A 573 16.45 -2.46 4.97
CA PRO A 573 17.66 -1.63 5.07
C PRO A 573 17.82 -0.61 3.93
N LEU A 574 17.58 -0.98 2.67
CA LEU A 574 17.74 -0.06 1.53
C LEU A 574 16.74 1.08 1.64
N THR A 575 15.50 0.77 2.02
CA THR A 575 14.41 1.72 2.17
C THR A 575 14.67 2.69 3.32
N VAL A 576 15.07 2.18 4.48
CA VAL A 576 15.38 3.00 5.67
C VAL A 576 16.57 3.92 5.40
N MET A 577 17.64 3.38 4.82
CA MET A 577 18.81 4.17 4.43
C MET A 577 18.41 5.29 3.46
N ASN A 578 17.71 4.95 2.38
CA ASN A 578 17.26 5.92 1.39
C ASN A 578 16.38 7.03 2.00
N PHE A 579 15.41 6.66 2.83
CA PHE A 579 14.55 7.63 3.52
C PHE A 579 15.35 8.57 4.43
N LEU A 580 16.28 8.03 5.23
CA LEU A 580 17.09 8.82 6.17
C LEU A 580 18.11 9.71 5.45
N GLU A 581 18.72 9.25 4.36
CA GLU A 581 19.65 10.04 3.56
C GLU A 581 18.93 11.21 2.86
N LEU A 582 17.75 10.96 2.29
CA LEU A 582 16.91 12.02 1.73
C LEU A 582 16.51 13.04 2.79
N ALA A 583 16.09 12.57 3.98
CA ALA A 583 15.76 13.45 5.10
C ALA A 583 16.97 14.28 5.56
N GLN A 584 18.15 13.67 5.67
CA GLN A 584 19.38 14.37 6.07
C GLN A 584 19.78 15.49 5.10
N ARG A 585 19.48 15.33 3.81
CA ARG A 585 19.72 16.35 2.77
C ARG A 585 18.63 17.43 2.71
N GLY A 586 17.64 17.38 3.59
CA GLY A 586 16.49 18.29 3.57
C GLY A 586 15.55 18.07 2.39
N TYR A 587 15.59 16.90 1.74
CA TYR A 587 14.80 16.62 0.53
C TYR A 587 13.30 16.84 0.76
N PHE A 588 12.80 16.48 1.94
CA PHE A 588 11.38 16.57 2.31
C PHE A 588 10.95 17.94 2.85
N ASP A 589 11.89 18.86 3.09
CA ASP A 589 11.62 20.12 3.77
C ASP A 589 10.78 21.04 2.87
N GLY A 590 9.65 21.52 3.40
CA GLY A 590 8.69 22.35 2.66
C GLY A 590 7.79 21.60 1.68
N GLN A 591 7.99 20.28 1.49
CA GLN A 591 7.09 19.47 0.68
C GLN A 591 5.68 19.43 1.27
N ARG A 592 4.70 19.19 0.39
CA ARG A 592 3.30 19.07 0.78
C ARG A 592 2.90 17.61 0.88
N TRP A 593 1.82 17.34 1.61
CA TRP A 593 1.11 16.06 1.51
C TRP A 593 0.25 16.07 0.23
N PRO A 594 0.67 15.41 -0.87
CA PRO A 594 -0.08 15.43 -2.12
C PRO A 594 -1.38 14.63 -2.06
N ARG A 595 -1.44 13.60 -1.20
CA ARG A 595 -2.53 12.63 -1.17
C ARG A 595 -2.85 12.20 0.25
N VAL A 596 -4.13 12.32 0.61
CA VAL A 596 -4.69 11.85 1.87
C VAL A 596 -6.00 11.14 1.56
N VAL A 597 -6.13 9.89 2.01
CA VAL A 597 -7.36 9.11 1.87
C VAL A 597 -7.89 8.79 3.27
N PRO A 598 -9.00 9.41 3.69
CA PRO A 598 -9.55 9.24 5.03
C PRO A 598 -9.74 7.77 5.42
N ASN A 599 -9.27 7.38 6.61
CA ASN A 599 -9.30 5.99 7.10
C ASN A 599 -8.58 4.97 6.20
N PHE A 600 -7.61 5.43 5.40
CA PHE A 600 -6.71 4.59 4.63
C PHE A 600 -5.26 5.00 4.89
N VAL A 601 -4.76 6.04 4.24
CA VAL A 601 -3.36 6.50 4.36
C VAL A 601 -3.21 8.02 4.17
N ILE A 602 -2.18 8.61 4.79
CA ILE A 602 -1.54 9.85 4.33
C ILE A 602 -0.29 9.48 3.51
N GLN A 603 -0.07 10.12 2.36
CA GLN A 603 1.08 9.85 1.50
C GLN A 603 1.86 11.13 1.25
N GLY A 604 3.18 11.07 1.47
CA GLY A 604 4.12 12.19 1.36
C GLY A 604 5.39 11.78 0.59
N GLY A 605 6.34 12.70 0.50
CA GLY A 605 7.63 12.45 -0.13
C GLY A 605 7.68 12.67 -1.64
N ASP A 606 6.69 13.36 -2.19
CA ASP A 606 6.66 13.77 -3.59
C ASP A 606 7.11 15.25 -3.72
N PRO A 607 8.25 15.52 -4.39
CA PRO A 607 8.75 16.88 -4.58
C PRO A 607 7.84 17.75 -5.47
N ARG A 608 7.04 17.15 -6.36
CA ARG A 608 6.12 17.89 -7.24
C ARG A 608 4.83 18.26 -6.52
N GLY A 609 4.40 17.41 -5.59
CA GLY A 609 3.17 17.56 -4.81
C GLY A 609 1.89 17.15 -5.56
N ASP A 610 2.02 16.49 -6.71
CA ASP A 610 0.96 15.99 -7.61
C ASP A 610 0.89 14.45 -7.69
N THR A 611 1.64 13.75 -6.83
CA THR A 611 1.87 12.30 -6.75
C THR A 611 2.76 11.69 -7.84
N SER A 612 3.32 12.50 -8.74
CA SER A 612 4.08 12.01 -9.91
C SER A 612 5.57 12.33 -9.86
N GLY A 613 6.10 12.81 -8.73
CA GLY A 613 7.52 13.09 -8.56
C GLY A 613 8.27 11.99 -7.81
N GLY A 614 9.60 12.09 -7.84
CA GLY A 614 10.49 11.15 -7.16
C GLY A 614 11.92 11.70 -7.07
N PRO A 615 12.86 10.91 -6.53
CA PRO A 615 14.23 11.34 -6.33
C PRO A 615 15.11 11.19 -7.58
N GLY A 616 14.52 10.83 -8.73
CA GLY A 616 15.23 10.58 -10.00
C GLY A 616 15.81 9.16 -10.12
N TYR A 617 15.43 8.24 -9.23
CA TYR A 617 15.80 6.83 -9.25
C TYR A 617 14.76 5.99 -8.51
N ALA A 618 14.79 4.67 -8.76
CA ALA A 618 13.98 3.69 -8.05
C ALA A 618 14.84 2.76 -7.17
N ILE A 619 14.26 2.31 -6.06
CA ILE A 619 14.77 1.26 -5.18
C ILE A 619 13.86 0.03 -5.24
N ARG A 620 14.46 -1.14 -4.97
CA ARG A 620 13.75 -2.43 -4.99
C ARG A 620 12.80 -2.57 -3.81
N ASP A 621 11.78 -3.41 -3.98
CA ASP A 621 10.85 -3.73 -2.91
C ASP A 621 11.49 -4.68 -1.88
N GLU A 622 11.49 -4.28 -0.62
CA GLU A 622 11.93 -5.09 0.51
C GLU A 622 10.71 -5.70 1.21
N ILE A 623 9.91 -6.45 0.45
CA ILE A 623 8.69 -7.13 0.92
C ILE A 623 9.01 -7.99 2.16
N ASN A 624 8.27 -7.79 3.25
CA ASN A 624 8.51 -8.46 4.54
C ASN A 624 7.20 -8.86 5.26
N ARG A 625 7.35 -9.45 6.43
CA ARG A 625 6.27 -10.07 7.22
C ARG A 625 5.49 -9.08 8.10
N HIS A 626 5.92 -7.82 8.19
CA HIS A 626 5.20 -6.84 9.01
C HIS A 626 3.82 -6.58 8.39
N PRO A 627 2.74 -6.65 9.19
CA PRO A 627 1.41 -6.28 8.73
C PRO A 627 1.26 -4.76 8.65
N TYR A 628 0.35 -4.30 7.79
CA TYR A 628 -0.10 -2.91 7.80
C TYR A 628 -1.16 -2.71 8.88
N GLU A 629 -0.71 -2.34 10.08
CA GLU A 629 -1.55 -1.95 11.22
C GLU A 629 -1.86 -0.45 11.18
N THR A 630 -2.46 0.13 12.22
CA THR A 630 -2.54 1.59 12.38
C THR A 630 -1.13 2.18 12.58
N GLY A 631 -0.78 3.22 11.82
CA GLY A 631 0.49 3.95 11.95
C GLY A 631 1.69 3.29 11.25
N THR A 632 1.47 2.23 10.48
CA THR A 632 2.53 1.53 9.74
C THR A 632 2.97 2.36 8.53
N LEU A 633 4.28 2.41 8.29
CA LEU A 633 4.90 3.10 7.16
C LEU A 633 5.13 2.13 6.01
N GLY A 634 4.64 2.50 4.83
CA GLY A 634 4.83 1.77 3.58
C GLY A 634 5.45 2.62 2.49
N MET A 635 6.22 1.99 1.60
CA MET A 635 6.72 2.65 0.39
C MET A 635 5.60 2.79 -0.63
N ALA A 636 5.40 4.00 -1.18
CA ALA A 636 4.46 4.20 -2.28
C ALA A 636 5.13 3.75 -3.59
N LEU A 637 4.38 3.03 -4.42
CA LEU A 637 4.88 2.36 -5.63
C LEU A 637 3.97 2.70 -6.82
N SER A 638 4.58 2.92 -7.99
CA SER A 638 3.91 2.97 -9.31
C SER A 638 3.89 1.60 -10.00
N GLY A 639 4.41 0.57 -9.34
CA GLY A 639 4.57 -0.80 -9.82
C GLY A 639 5.60 -1.54 -8.97
N PRO A 640 5.79 -2.86 -9.14
CA PRO A 640 6.83 -3.59 -8.42
C PRO A 640 8.20 -2.94 -8.61
N ASP A 641 8.92 -2.79 -7.49
CA ASP A 641 10.27 -2.24 -7.44
C ASP A 641 10.43 -0.81 -8.03
N THR A 642 9.44 0.04 -7.77
CA THR A 642 9.42 1.47 -8.15
C THR A 642 9.50 2.39 -6.94
N GLY A 643 9.91 1.88 -5.78
CA GLY A 643 10.05 2.68 -4.57
C GLY A 643 11.05 3.82 -4.77
N GLY A 644 10.91 4.91 -4.04
CA GLY A 644 11.77 6.09 -4.24
C GLY A 644 11.74 6.98 -3.02
N SER A 645 11.23 8.19 -3.18
CA SER A 645 11.07 9.14 -2.07
C SER A 645 9.66 9.14 -1.47
N GLN A 646 8.67 8.57 -2.17
CA GLN A 646 7.28 8.60 -1.74
C GLN A 646 6.95 7.47 -0.77
N TRP A 647 6.29 7.80 0.33
CA TRP A 647 5.90 6.85 1.37
C TRP A 647 4.54 7.24 1.95
N PHE A 648 3.93 6.33 2.69
CA PHE A 648 2.64 6.55 3.32
C PHE A 648 2.59 6.03 4.76
N VAL A 649 1.67 6.59 5.55
CA VAL A 649 1.33 6.15 6.90
C VAL A 649 -0.13 5.73 6.92
N THR A 650 -0.42 4.55 7.45
CA THR A 650 -1.80 4.03 7.56
C THR A 650 -2.58 4.68 8.71
N HIS A 651 -3.85 5.02 8.47
CA HIS A 651 -4.78 5.48 9.51
C HIS A 651 -5.36 4.34 10.35
N SER A 652 -5.54 3.17 9.73
CA SER A 652 -6.17 1.98 10.29
C SER A 652 -5.51 0.73 9.69
N PRO A 653 -5.78 -0.49 10.19
CA PRO A 653 -5.27 -1.71 9.57
C PRO A 653 -5.64 -1.82 8.09
N GLN A 654 -4.68 -2.20 7.23
CA GLN A 654 -4.82 -2.34 5.78
C GLN A 654 -4.32 -3.70 5.24
N PRO A 655 -4.97 -4.83 5.57
CA PRO A 655 -4.46 -6.17 5.21
C PRO A 655 -4.33 -6.48 3.72
N HIS A 656 -4.93 -5.67 2.85
CA HIS A 656 -4.78 -5.83 1.40
C HIS A 656 -3.42 -5.34 0.89
N LEU A 657 -2.67 -4.59 1.69
CA LEU A 657 -1.31 -4.15 1.38
C LEU A 657 -0.24 -5.17 1.84
N ASP A 658 -0.60 -6.09 2.75
CA ASP A 658 0.32 -7.05 3.36
C ASP A 658 1.02 -7.93 2.33
N GLY A 659 2.36 -7.88 2.35
CA GLY A 659 3.22 -8.63 1.45
C GLY A 659 3.18 -8.17 -0.01
N GLY A 660 2.57 -7.01 -0.30
CA GLY A 660 2.60 -6.35 -1.62
C GLY A 660 3.39 -5.04 -1.66
N TYR A 661 3.70 -4.46 -0.49
CA TYR A 661 4.44 -3.21 -0.34
C TYR A 661 5.48 -3.33 0.78
N THR A 662 6.60 -2.60 0.66
CA THR A 662 7.64 -2.57 1.70
C THR A 662 7.17 -1.84 2.94
N VAL A 663 7.04 -2.56 4.07
CA VAL A 663 6.87 -1.93 5.39
C VAL A 663 8.26 -1.59 5.94
N PHE A 664 8.51 -0.33 6.27
CA PHE A 664 9.85 0.12 6.70
C PHE A 664 9.85 0.90 8.03
N GLY A 665 8.70 1.03 8.69
CA GLY A 665 8.62 1.64 10.01
C GLY A 665 7.21 1.69 10.58
N GLN A 666 7.11 2.28 11.76
CA GLN A 666 5.88 2.42 12.54
C GLN A 666 5.89 3.75 13.30
N VAL A 667 4.75 4.43 13.31
CA VAL A 667 4.50 5.58 14.19
C VAL A 667 4.44 5.10 15.63
N VAL A 668 5.24 5.72 16.49
CA VAL A 668 5.29 5.45 17.93
C VAL A 668 4.71 6.59 18.76
N ASP A 669 4.60 7.79 18.20
CA ASP A 669 3.88 8.93 18.80
C ASP A 669 3.37 9.88 17.70
N GLY A 670 2.26 10.59 17.94
CA GLY A 670 1.68 11.55 17.00
C GLY A 670 0.61 11.00 16.04
N MET A 671 -0.09 9.92 16.38
CA MET A 671 -1.19 9.40 15.54
C MET A 671 -2.37 10.37 15.41
N GLU A 672 -2.60 11.22 16.41
CA GLU A 672 -3.57 12.32 16.34
C GLU A 672 -3.14 13.44 15.39
N VAL A 673 -1.84 13.60 15.13
CA VAL A 673 -1.33 14.47 14.06
C VAL A 673 -1.59 13.83 12.71
N VAL A 674 -1.25 12.53 12.54
CA VAL A 674 -1.54 11.76 11.33
C VAL A 674 -3.02 11.89 10.93
N ASN A 675 -3.94 11.73 11.90
CA ASN A 675 -5.39 11.80 11.69
C ASN A 675 -5.95 13.22 11.45
N ARG A 676 -5.12 14.27 11.48
CA ARG A 676 -5.52 15.66 11.18
C ARG A 676 -4.91 16.22 9.91
N ILE A 677 -3.93 15.53 9.32
CA ILE A 677 -3.27 15.94 8.07
C ILE A 677 -4.27 15.87 6.93
N VAL A 678 -4.33 16.93 6.12
CA VAL A 678 -5.07 17.00 4.85
C VAL A 678 -4.16 17.32 3.67
N VAL A 679 -4.64 17.12 2.45
CA VAL A 679 -3.88 17.47 1.24
C VAL A 679 -3.48 18.95 1.27
N GLY A 680 -2.19 19.23 1.04
CA GLY A 680 -1.64 20.59 1.08
C GLY A 680 -1.06 21.03 2.42
N ASP A 681 -1.26 20.27 3.50
CA ASP A 681 -0.46 20.42 4.72
C ASP A 681 1.03 20.21 4.41
N THR A 682 1.93 20.73 5.26
CA THR A 682 3.36 20.85 4.96
C THR A 682 4.19 19.97 5.87
N ILE A 683 5.16 19.27 5.28
CA ILE A 683 6.28 18.68 5.99
C ILE A 683 7.31 19.79 6.18
N LEU A 684 7.49 20.24 7.43
CA LEU A 684 8.44 21.30 7.75
C LEU A 684 9.87 20.75 7.76
N ARG A 685 10.07 19.58 8.37
CA ARG A 685 11.36 18.90 8.40
C ARG A 685 11.23 17.43 8.79
N ILE A 686 12.15 16.58 8.32
CA ILE A 686 12.33 15.23 8.85
C ILE A 686 13.75 15.09 9.40
N THR A 687 13.89 14.64 10.64
CA THR A 687 15.21 14.45 11.28
C THR A 687 15.35 13.07 11.89
N ARG A 688 16.52 12.45 11.73
CA ARG A 688 16.91 11.28 12.53
C ARG A 688 17.00 11.68 14.00
N VAL A 689 16.40 10.87 14.87
CA VAL A 689 16.50 11.00 16.33
C VAL A 689 17.57 10.01 16.81
N ARG A 690 18.48 10.47 17.66
CA ARG A 690 19.55 9.64 18.23
C ARG A 690 19.05 8.79 19.39
#